data_AF-A0A957Q730-F1
#
_entry.id   AF-A0A957Q730-F1
#
_cell.length_a   1.000
_cell.length_b   1.000
_cell.length_c   1.000
_cell.angle_alpha   90.00
_cell.angle_beta   90.00
_cell.angle_gamma   90.00
#
_symmetry.space_group_name_H-M   'P 1'
#
loop_
_entity.id
_entity.type
_entity.pdbx_description
1 polymer ?
#
loop_
_entity_poly.entity_id
_entity_poly.type
_entity_poly.pdbx_seq_one_letter_code
_entity_poly.pdbx_strand_id
1 'polypeptide(L)'
;AREGNVETLSNFLEECSVAANATVANQDLTGDGIDDYVVVYPLAAPVEEDTDAPQLPMDLVILNSGADGYTVGHQARAESAVQLLSTLDVNSDGQSDVVWTETTCGATDCFQTILIYSWDGSAWRNWTAEKVTMANAEVRLEDMTDEGQGLELVLDGGIYESEAAGPQRAHQELWGSVDGAPYTLLSTTVAESNCLYHTVLDANAAFLTGGEDEFAAAEARYTDVISDDTLIACGTHPNEIEELRSFGIYRLALISAYQGMPLIASDLIENLALAFPGSLYDQVGQVWLAAYQENYEIAAACAAVDQFVAANPDTLTVLADYGFANPTFTAADVCPQLDVTIPPLDLPTPEPTPVPPTPTPAEEAAPTEVPSEEATGDEVTSDEAASNDVTADAADATPDDSATTDDSATADTTADATVAEESDESAVAVDDEGLPLCPETLAGYSAALPIVLTTAAGDPLIVETWLRSCNAMDDSRGSFRLVDLNGDGVGDAIFLPTIVSDLGFGRDGAQGAVLIYHGNADGEYTLVANPEIYGEPRLLTIDDLNNDRVPDIAWSIEGCSSFCVLEVQVVTWAADTYTTTIVPGATITEGEADFEPVPNGSLGNGQQLVLTGGVSGTPDGGLPVPHTEIWQSINRGPFQRISWTYDRSVAESNCLGLRLVEADVALQASAVVGYEPAIELYTSSIDPTLKACSIYEMTAEDELMLLQGLATFRLIQAQALSGDIAAAKTILQSLQQGQPDSDFSVVAETWLTSYENDGDAAAACEALLETFEENEELWQITDNYGYNHPALGPEQICFVPAG
;
A
#
# COMPACT_ATOMS: atom_id res chain seq x y z
N ALA A 1 16.45 -2.61 -42.04
CA ALA A 1 16.51 -1.29 -41.41
C ALA A 1 17.97 -0.98 -41.00
N ARG A 2 18.86 -0.64 -41.96
CA ARG A 2 20.26 -0.24 -41.65
C ARG A 2 20.48 1.29 -41.70
N GLU A 3 19.42 2.03 -42.01
CA GLU A 3 19.40 3.50 -42.08
C GLU A 3 18.18 4.02 -41.28
N GLY A 4 17.90 3.42 -40.13
CA GLY A 4 16.77 3.80 -39.27
C GLY A 4 17.08 5.14 -38.61
N ASN A 5 16.50 6.22 -39.15
CA ASN A 5 16.40 7.49 -38.44
C ASN A 5 14.99 7.59 -37.80
N VAL A 6 14.85 8.47 -36.80
CA VAL A 6 13.56 8.75 -36.12
C VAL A 6 12.43 8.95 -37.13
N GLU A 7 12.66 9.68 -38.22
CA GLU A 7 11.67 9.94 -39.27
C GLU A 7 11.13 8.65 -39.92
N THR A 8 11.99 7.66 -40.19
CA THR A 8 11.58 6.38 -40.77
C THR A 8 10.76 5.55 -39.78
N LEU A 9 11.15 5.56 -38.51
CA LEU A 9 10.42 4.86 -37.45
C LEU A 9 9.05 5.49 -37.19
N SER A 10 8.99 6.83 -37.09
CA SER A 10 7.74 7.57 -36.95
C SER A 10 6.81 7.34 -38.13
N ASN A 11 7.32 7.37 -39.37
CA ASN A 11 6.54 7.08 -40.57
C ASN A 11 5.98 5.64 -40.55
N PHE A 12 6.77 4.67 -40.07
CA PHE A 12 6.30 3.29 -39.93
C PHE A 12 5.18 3.17 -38.87
N LEU A 13 5.32 3.84 -37.73
CA LEU A 13 4.28 3.90 -36.70
C LEU A 13 3.00 4.58 -37.24
N GLU A 14 3.14 5.56 -38.13
CA GLU A 14 2.02 6.26 -38.76
C GLU A 14 1.30 5.34 -39.77
N GLU A 15 2.07 4.61 -40.59
CA GLU A 15 1.52 3.57 -41.47
C GLU A 15 0.79 2.47 -40.68
N CYS A 16 1.23 2.17 -39.46
CA CYS A 16 0.57 1.23 -38.55
C CYS A 16 -0.65 1.82 -37.84
N SER A 17 -1.00 3.09 -38.07
CA SER A 17 -2.09 3.80 -37.37
C SER A 17 -1.88 3.93 -35.84
N VAL A 18 -0.63 3.94 -35.40
CA VAL A 18 -0.24 4.06 -33.98
C VAL A 18 0.38 5.45 -33.68
N ALA A 19 0.88 6.17 -34.69
CA ALA A 19 1.71 7.37 -34.49
C ALA A 19 1.01 8.59 -33.87
N ALA A 20 -0.31 8.70 -33.90
CA ALA A 20 -0.98 9.92 -33.40
C ALA A 20 -0.65 10.21 -31.92
N ASN A 21 -0.36 9.16 -31.14
CA ASN A 21 -0.03 9.22 -29.71
C ASN A 21 1.31 8.54 -29.38
N ALA A 22 2.14 8.22 -30.39
CA ALA A 22 3.42 7.58 -30.13
C ALA A 22 4.52 8.62 -29.86
N THR A 23 5.30 8.41 -28.80
CA THR A 23 6.50 9.22 -28.50
C THR A 23 7.74 8.43 -28.90
N VAL A 24 8.65 9.06 -29.64
CA VAL A 24 9.93 8.46 -30.03
C VAL A 24 11.06 9.39 -29.61
N ALA A 25 11.99 8.88 -28.81
CA ALA A 25 13.23 9.55 -28.45
C ALA A 25 14.43 8.73 -28.96
N ASN A 26 15.54 9.41 -29.28
CA ASN A 26 16.81 8.77 -29.67
C ASN A 26 17.97 9.41 -28.90
N GLN A 27 18.85 8.56 -28.38
CA GLN A 27 20.02 8.94 -27.59
C GLN A 27 20.97 7.74 -27.55
N ASP A 28 22.29 7.94 -27.44
CA ASP A 28 23.23 6.86 -27.09
C ASP A 28 23.02 6.48 -25.62
N LEU A 29 22.13 5.52 -25.39
CA LEU A 29 21.68 5.12 -24.06
C LEU A 29 22.60 4.07 -23.45
N THR A 30 23.19 3.21 -24.28
CA THR A 30 24.12 2.15 -23.86
C THR A 30 25.58 2.59 -23.80
N GLY A 31 25.90 3.79 -24.29
CA GLY A 31 27.25 4.36 -24.26
C GLY A 31 28.20 3.76 -25.31
N ASP A 32 27.66 3.07 -26.32
CA ASP A 32 28.45 2.39 -27.35
C ASP A 32 28.81 3.31 -28.55
N GLY A 33 28.33 4.55 -28.53
CA GLY A 33 28.53 5.55 -29.57
C GLY A 33 27.50 5.48 -30.71
N ILE A 34 26.44 4.68 -30.56
CA ILE A 34 25.34 4.55 -31.52
C ILE A 34 24.02 4.90 -30.81
N ASP A 35 23.18 5.71 -31.47
CA ASP A 35 21.89 6.09 -30.90
C ASP A 35 20.93 4.88 -30.79
N ASP A 36 20.45 4.67 -29.58
CA ASP A 36 19.34 3.80 -29.20
C ASP A 36 18.00 4.54 -29.32
N TYR A 37 16.88 3.81 -29.19
CA TYR A 37 15.54 4.40 -29.28
C TYR A 37 14.67 4.04 -28.09
N VAL A 38 13.89 5.00 -27.61
CA VAL A 38 12.75 4.77 -26.72
C VAL A 38 11.48 5.04 -27.50
N VAL A 39 10.56 4.08 -27.52
CA VAL A 39 9.27 4.17 -28.20
C VAL A 39 8.16 3.92 -27.20
N VAL A 40 7.29 4.91 -27.01
CA VAL A 40 6.07 4.80 -26.20
C VAL A 40 4.88 4.82 -27.14
N TYR A 41 3.97 3.84 -27.07
CA TYR A 41 2.85 3.75 -27.99
C TYR A 41 1.63 3.02 -27.39
N PRO A 42 0.40 3.36 -27.79
CA PRO A 42 -0.79 2.67 -27.33
C PRO A 42 -0.95 1.29 -27.99
N LEU A 43 -1.45 0.30 -27.24
CA LEU A 43 -1.70 -1.06 -27.73
C LEU A 43 -3.01 -1.20 -28.52
N ALA A 44 -3.94 -0.25 -28.36
CA ALA A 44 -5.20 -0.18 -29.08
C ALA A 44 -5.37 1.18 -29.77
N ALA A 45 -5.99 1.19 -30.96
CA ALA A 45 -6.36 2.45 -31.60
C ALA A 45 -7.43 3.16 -30.76
N PRO A 46 -7.30 4.48 -30.51
CA PRO A 46 -8.35 5.22 -29.81
C PRO A 46 -9.66 5.06 -30.58
N VAL A 47 -10.71 4.64 -29.88
CA VAL A 47 -12.06 4.62 -30.45
C VAL A 47 -12.44 6.09 -30.66
N GLU A 48 -12.63 6.53 -31.92
CA GLU A 48 -12.97 7.93 -32.20
C GLU A 48 -14.28 8.31 -31.47
N GLU A 49 -14.23 9.42 -30.73
CA GLU A 49 -15.34 10.09 -30.01
C GLU A 49 -15.68 9.65 -28.57
N ASP A 50 -14.68 9.35 -27.73
CA ASP A 50 -14.89 9.47 -26.28
C ASP A 50 -13.73 10.21 -25.61
N THR A 51 -14.00 11.40 -25.07
CA THR A 51 -13.00 12.20 -24.34
C THR A 51 -12.82 11.74 -22.90
N ASP A 52 -13.63 10.79 -22.44
CA ASP A 52 -13.62 10.22 -21.10
C ASP A 52 -13.24 8.71 -21.12
N ALA A 53 -12.66 8.22 -22.22
CA ALA A 53 -12.25 6.82 -22.36
C ALA A 53 -11.21 6.40 -21.30
N PRO A 54 -11.28 5.16 -20.77
CA PRO A 54 -10.29 4.62 -19.84
C PRO A 54 -8.88 4.71 -20.44
N GLN A 55 -7.90 5.03 -19.59
CA GLN A 55 -6.48 5.16 -19.97
C GLN A 55 -6.09 3.95 -20.84
N LEU A 56 -5.72 4.20 -22.11
CA LEU A 56 -5.40 3.12 -23.03
C LEU A 56 -4.11 2.43 -22.55
N PRO A 57 -4.06 1.09 -22.50
CA PRO A 57 -2.82 0.38 -22.24
C PRO A 57 -1.74 0.81 -23.24
N MET A 58 -0.55 1.13 -22.71
CA MET A 58 0.59 1.58 -23.52
C MET A 58 1.79 0.65 -23.30
N ASP A 59 2.58 0.47 -24.35
CA ASP A 59 3.89 -0.16 -24.26
C ASP A 59 4.98 0.93 -24.33
N LEU A 60 6.00 0.81 -23.48
CA LEU A 60 7.29 1.48 -23.61
C LEU A 60 8.32 0.43 -24.02
N VAL A 61 9.06 0.71 -25.10
CA VAL A 61 10.11 -0.19 -25.61
C VAL A 61 11.40 0.59 -25.74
N ILE A 62 12.47 0.07 -25.15
CA ILE A 62 13.83 0.52 -25.37
C ILE A 62 14.49 -0.43 -26.38
N LEU A 63 14.95 0.13 -27.49
CA LEU A 63 15.63 -0.59 -28.57
C LEU A 63 17.11 -0.27 -28.53
N ASN A 64 17.91 -1.24 -28.09
CA ASN A 64 19.36 -1.16 -28.13
C ASN A 64 19.83 -1.32 -29.57
N SER A 65 20.70 -0.42 -30.00
CA SER A 65 21.34 -0.39 -31.29
C SER A 65 22.65 -1.19 -31.25
N GLY A 66 23.10 -1.64 -32.41
CA GLY A 66 24.33 -2.39 -32.53
C GLY A 66 24.76 -2.58 -33.98
N ALA A 67 25.92 -3.18 -34.19
CA ALA A 67 26.54 -3.33 -35.52
C ALA A 67 25.64 -4.06 -36.55
N ASP A 68 24.72 -4.92 -36.09
CA ASP A 68 23.84 -5.73 -36.92
C ASP A 68 22.39 -5.23 -37.00
N GLY A 69 22.00 -4.20 -36.23
CA GLY A 69 20.65 -3.65 -36.21
C GLY A 69 20.19 -3.25 -34.80
N TYR A 70 18.88 -3.31 -34.57
CA TYR A 70 18.27 -3.01 -33.27
C TYR A 70 17.73 -4.29 -32.63
N THR A 71 17.85 -4.39 -31.31
CA THR A 71 17.26 -5.44 -30.47
C THR A 71 16.45 -4.81 -29.36
N VAL A 72 15.39 -5.49 -28.88
CA VAL A 72 14.66 -5.02 -27.69
C VAL A 72 15.56 -5.19 -26.48
N GLY A 73 15.96 -4.06 -25.88
CA GLY A 73 16.73 -4.02 -24.64
C GLY A 73 15.83 -4.05 -23.40
N HIS A 74 14.69 -3.36 -23.47
CA HIS A 74 13.68 -3.36 -22.42
C HIS A 74 12.28 -3.17 -23.03
N GLN A 75 11.27 -3.77 -22.41
CA GLN A 75 9.88 -3.54 -22.75
C GLN A 75 9.07 -3.52 -21.45
N ALA A 76 8.42 -2.40 -21.20
CA ALA A 76 7.44 -2.24 -20.13
C ALA A 76 6.05 -2.17 -20.76
N ARG A 77 5.12 -2.96 -20.23
CA ARG A 77 3.71 -2.91 -20.59
C ARG A 77 2.95 -2.28 -19.43
N ALA A 78 2.38 -1.11 -19.67
CA ALA A 78 1.50 -0.46 -18.72
C ALA A 78 0.04 -0.78 -19.07
N GLU A 79 -0.76 -1.07 -18.05
CA GLU A 79 -2.22 -1.21 -18.18
C GLU A 79 -2.91 0.15 -18.37
N SER A 80 -2.14 1.23 -18.29
CA SER A 80 -2.60 2.61 -18.25
C SER A 80 -1.64 3.54 -19.01
N ALA A 81 -1.85 4.86 -18.92
CA ALA A 81 -1.08 5.81 -19.70
C ALA A 81 0.38 5.92 -19.24
N VAL A 82 1.28 5.98 -20.22
CA VAL A 82 2.73 6.16 -20.02
C VAL A 82 3.16 7.53 -20.53
N GLN A 83 3.91 8.26 -19.72
CA GLN A 83 4.54 9.51 -20.13
C GLN A 83 6.06 9.44 -19.96
N LEU A 84 6.80 9.56 -21.07
CA LEU A 84 8.25 9.69 -21.03
C LEU A 84 8.65 11.07 -20.49
N LEU A 85 9.46 11.09 -19.42
CA LEU A 85 9.94 12.32 -18.79
C LEU A 85 11.33 12.72 -19.26
N SER A 86 12.28 11.77 -19.32
CA SER A 86 13.68 12.04 -19.70
C SER A 86 14.35 10.82 -20.32
N THR A 87 15.35 11.07 -21.16
CA THR A 87 16.28 10.06 -21.70
C THR A 87 17.75 10.49 -21.52
N LEU A 88 18.01 11.35 -20.52
CA LEU A 88 19.32 11.92 -20.24
C LEU A 88 19.89 11.29 -18.97
N ASP A 89 21.18 11.51 -18.74
CA ASP A 89 21.83 11.27 -17.44
C ASP A 89 21.18 12.16 -16.38
N VAL A 90 20.23 11.61 -15.61
CA VAL A 90 19.51 12.32 -14.54
C VAL A 90 20.19 12.12 -13.19
N ASN A 91 20.96 11.04 -13.03
CA ASN A 91 21.62 10.67 -11.78
C ASN A 91 23.10 11.16 -11.68
N SER A 92 23.60 11.83 -12.73
CA SER A 92 24.98 12.29 -12.96
C SER A 92 26.07 11.23 -12.82
N ASP A 93 25.76 9.96 -13.09
CA ASP A 93 26.74 8.86 -13.07
C ASP A 93 27.58 8.79 -14.37
N GLY A 94 27.23 9.60 -15.37
CA GLY A 94 27.86 9.66 -16.68
C GLY A 94 27.21 8.74 -17.73
N GLN A 95 26.13 8.05 -17.39
CA GLN A 95 25.34 7.18 -18.26
C GLN A 95 23.94 7.79 -18.46
N SER A 96 23.30 7.50 -19.60
CA SER A 96 21.95 8.01 -19.84
C SER A 96 20.91 7.13 -19.15
N ASP A 97 19.89 7.76 -18.57
CA ASP A 97 18.77 7.09 -17.95
C ASP A 97 17.51 7.23 -18.80
N VAL A 98 16.53 6.35 -18.60
CA VAL A 98 15.18 6.46 -19.17
C VAL A 98 14.19 6.60 -18.02
N VAL A 99 13.54 7.75 -17.94
CA VAL A 99 12.58 8.08 -16.88
C VAL A 99 11.19 8.23 -17.47
N TRP A 100 10.21 7.52 -16.92
CA TRP A 100 8.81 7.65 -17.30
C TRP A 100 7.87 7.53 -16.10
N THR A 101 6.64 7.98 -16.30
CA THR A 101 5.53 7.76 -15.37
C THR A 101 4.49 6.84 -15.96
N GLU A 102 3.87 6.07 -15.08
CA GLU A 102 2.67 5.28 -15.34
C GLU A 102 1.54 5.85 -14.51
N THR A 103 0.45 6.24 -15.17
CA THR A 103 -0.71 6.87 -14.51
C THR A 103 -1.89 5.92 -14.48
N THR A 104 -2.16 5.34 -13.32
CA THR A 104 -3.29 4.43 -13.12
C THR A 104 -4.38 5.12 -12.33
N CYS A 105 -5.56 5.28 -12.93
CA CYS A 105 -6.69 5.95 -12.31
C CYS A 105 -7.77 4.95 -11.89
N GLY A 106 -8.26 5.09 -10.67
CA GLY A 106 -9.52 4.53 -10.21
C GLY A 106 -10.69 5.45 -10.54
N ALA A 107 -11.81 5.31 -9.82
CA ALA A 107 -13.00 6.13 -10.02
C ALA A 107 -12.79 7.62 -9.64
N THR A 108 -11.94 7.88 -8.64
CA THR A 108 -11.72 9.22 -8.08
C THR A 108 -10.25 9.65 -8.10
N ASP A 109 -9.32 8.70 -7.99
CA ASP A 109 -7.92 8.99 -7.75
C ASP A 109 -7.01 8.41 -8.83
N CYS A 110 -6.03 9.19 -9.24
CA CYS A 110 -4.97 8.75 -10.13
C CYS A 110 -3.65 8.57 -9.36
N PHE A 111 -3.05 7.41 -9.45
CA PHE A 111 -1.72 7.15 -8.92
C PHE A 111 -0.68 7.29 -10.03
N GLN A 112 0.37 8.06 -9.76
CA GLN A 112 1.54 8.11 -10.64
C GLN A 112 2.64 7.25 -10.03
N THR A 113 3.03 6.21 -10.76
CA THR A 113 4.24 5.42 -10.46
C THR A 113 5.36 5.92 -11.36
N ILE A 114 6.51 6.24 -10.78
CA ILE A 114 7.69 6.73 -11.49
C ILE A 114 8.66 5.56 -11.64
N LEU A 115 9.16 5.36 -12.86
CA LEU A 115 10.19 4.38 -13.16
C LEU A 115 11.40 5.08 -13.76
N ILE A 116 12.57 4.79 -13.20
CA ILE A 116 13.87 5.25 -13.70
C ILE A 116 14.64 3.99 -14.07
N TYR A 117 15.08 3.89 -15.31
CA TYR A 117 15.92 2.76 -15.73
C TYR A 117 17.26 3.25 -16.25
N SER A 118 18.32 2.58 -15.80
CA SER A 118 19.69 2.86 -16.21
C SER A 118 20.31 1.60 -16.81
N TRP A 119 21.24 1.80 -17.75
CA TRP A 119 22.01 0.71 -18.34
C TRP A 119 23.18 0.34 -17.41
N ASP A 120 23.29 -0.93 -17.02
CA ASP A 120 24.38 -1.39 -16.14
C ASP A 120 25.63 -1.90 -16.89
N GLY A 121 25.66 -1.72 -18.21
CA GLY A 121 26.65 -2.30 -19.11
C GLY A 121 26.21 -3.62 -19.79
N SER A 122 25.15 -4.25 -19.30
CA SER A 122 24.64 -5.54 -19.80
C SER A 122 23.12 -5.64 -19.92
N ALA A 123 22.38 -4.96 -19.04
CA ALA A 123 20.93 -4.95 -19.00
C ALA A 123 20.41 -3.61 -18.46
N TRP A 124 19.17 -3.31 -18.82
CA TRP A 124 18.39 -2.22 -18.23
C TRP A 124 17.92 -2.62 -16.84
N ARG A 125 18.14 -1.77 -15.84
CA ARG A 125 17.71 -1.99 -14.45
C ARG A 125 16.92 -0.81 -13.92
N ASN A 126 15.90 -1.10 -13.12
CA ASN A 126 15.26 -0.06 -12.31
C ASN A 126 16.30 0.56 -11.36
N TRP A 127 16.38 1.88 -11.39
CA TRP A 127 17.32 2.73 -10.65
C TRP A 127 16.62 3.52 -9.55
N THR A 128 15.50 3.01 -9.03
CA THR A 128 14.91 3.42 -7.75
C THR A 128 15.16 2.34 -6.71
N ALA A 129 15.48 2.73 -5.47
CA ALA A 129 15.70 1.79 -4.37
C ALA A 129 14.38 1.16 -3.87
N GLU A 130 13.29 1.90 -4.02
CA GLU A 130 11.93 1.51 -3.66
C GLU A 130 10.94 2.03 -4.70
N LYS A 131 9.69 1.59 -4.62
CA LYS A 131 8.64 2.03 -5.55
C LYS A 131 8.29 3.49 -5.25
N VAL A 132 8.47 4.35 -6.24
CA VAL A 132 8.08 5.76 -6.15
C VAL A 132 6.67 5.88 -6.69
N THR A 133 5.68 6.10 -5.81
CA THR A 133 4.27 6.24 -6.20
C THR A 133 3.57 7.26 -5.33
N MET A 134 2.71 8.08 -5.94
CA MET A 134 1.93 9.08 -5.20
C MET A 134 0.57 9.32 -5.85
N ALA A 135 -0.46 9.50 -5.00
CA ALA A 135 -1.81 9.88 -5.43
C ALA A 135 -1.84 11.33 -5.94
N ASN A 136 -2.50 11.52 -7.07
CA ASN A 136 -2.75 12.80 -7.76
C ASN A 136 -1.50 13.70 -7.85
N ALA A 137 -0.35 13.07 -8.11
CA ALA A 137 0.94 13.75 -8.09
C ALA A 137 1.17 14.64 -9.32
N GLU A 138 1.92 15.72 -9.14
CA GLU A 138 2.63 16.40 -10.22
C GLU A 138 4.10 16.00 -10.13
N VAL A 139 4.62 15.34 -11.17
CA VAL A 139 6.00 14.81 -11.19
C VAL A 139 6.88 15.72 -12.04
N ARG A 140 8.02 16.14 -11.47
CA ARG A 140 9.03 16.98 -12.13
C ARG A 140 10.44 16.44 -11.88
N LEU A 141 11.37 16.72 -12.79
CA LEU A 141 12.80 16.49 -12.63
C LEU A 141 13.50 17.84 -12.52
N GLU A 142 14.08 18.15 -11.36
CA GLU A 142 14.66 19.46 -11.06
C GLU A 142 15.95 19.32 -10.25
N ASP A 143 16.89 20.24 -10.46
CA ASP A 143 18.09 20.39 -9.62
C ASP A 143 17.72 21.25 -8.41
N MET A 144 17.50 20.57 -7.27
CA MET A 144 16.94 21.12 -6.04
C MET A 144 17.96 21.12 -4.90
N THR A 145 18.90 20.17 -4.88
CA THR A 145 19.83 19.98 -3.75
C THR A 145 21.26 19.67 -4.20
N ASP A 146 22.24 20.07 -3.40
CA ASP A 146 23.64 19.66 -3.64
C ASP A 146 23.84 18.18 -3.29
N GLU A 147 22.95 17.60 -2.47
CA GLU A 147 22.99 16.22 -1.99
C GLU A 147 22.63 15.19 -3.06
N GLY A 148 21.64 15.47 -3.92
CA GLY A 148 21.11 14.52 -4.92
C GLY A 148 21.95 14.35 -6.19
N GLN A 149 23.11 15.01 -6.29
CA GLN A 149 24.13 14.87 -7.34
C GLN A 149 23.55 14.62 -8.75
N GLY A 150 22.57 15.40 -9.17
CA GLY A 150 21.84 15.21 -10.43
C GLY A 150 20.53 15.99 -10.46
N LEU A 151 19.55 15.51 -11.23
CA LEU A 151 18.17 15.99 -11.15
C LEU A 151 17.41 15.15 -10.13
N GLU A 152 16.82 15.78 -9.12
CA GLU A 152 15.90 15.12 -8.21
C GLU A 152 14.51 14.95 -8.83
N LEU A 153 13.83 13.86 -8.46
CA LEU A 153 12.40 13.73 -8.68
C LEU A 153 11.66 14.52 -7.60
N VAL A 154 10.87 15.48 -8.05
CA VAL A 154 9.98 16.27 -7.20
C VAL A 154 8.55 15.80 -7.46
N LEU A 155 7.91 15.27 -6.42
CA LEU A 155 6.52 14.83 -6.46
C LEU A 155 5.69 15.74 -5.57
N ASP A 156 4.73 16.47 -6.14
CA ASP A 156 3.77 17.28 -5.39
C ASP A 156 2.39 16.64 -5.45
N GLY A 157 1.82 16.21 -4.32
CA GLY A 157 0.52 15.53 -4.34
C GLY A 157 0.15 14.93 -2.99
N GLY A 158 -0.36 13.70 -3.00
CA GLY A 158 -0.67 12.94 -1.78
C GLY A 158 -2.06 13.21 -1.20
N ILE A 159 -2.96 13.84 -1.95
CA ILE A 159 -4.36 14.04 -1.58
C ILE A 159 -5.23 13.09 -2.41
N TYR A 160 -6.11 12.36 -1.74
CA TYR A 160 -7.17 11.54 -2.30
C TYR A 160 -8.47 12.34 -2.46
N GLU A 161 -9.17 12.16 -3.58
CA GLU A 161 -10.48 12.73 -3.91
C GLU A 161 -11.66 11.96 -3.27
N SER A 162 -11.44 11.43 -2.06
CA SER A 162 -12.47 10.72 -1.28
C SER A 162 -12.72 11.42 0.04
N GLU A 163 -14.00 11.65 0.39
CA GLU A 163 -14.36 12.16 1.72
C GLU A 163 -13.97 11.18 2.83
N ALA A 164 -13.99 9.87 2.56
CA ALA A 164 -13.60 8.81 3.49
C ALA A 164 -12.08 8.79 3.79
N ALA A 165 -11.27 9.50 3.01
CA ALA A 165 -9.85 9.68 3.29
C ALA A 165 -9.62 10.55 4.55
N GLY A 166 -10.62 11.35 4.93
CA GLY A 166 -10.58 12.25 6.08
C GLY A 166 -9.78 13.53 5.83
N PRO A 167 -9.35 14.26 6.89
CA PRO A 167 -8.54 15.46 6.72
C PRO A 167 -7.18 15.10 6.12
N GLN A 168 -6.77 15.87 5.12
CA GLN A 168 -5.54 15.59 4.37
C GLN A 168 -4.73 16.87 4.19
N ARG A 169 -3.43 16.69 3.89
CA ARG A 169 -2.54 17.76 3.45
C ARG A 169 -1.77 17.23 2.26
N ALA A 170 -1.64 18.06 1.23
CA ALA A 170 -0.66 17.78 0.20
C ALA A 170 0.72 17.71 0.83
N HIS A 171 1.57 16.89 0.26
CA HIS A 171 2.98 16.84 0.60
C HIS A 171 3.83 16.79 -0.65
N GLN A 172 5.06 17.24 -0.49
CA GLN A 172 6.09 17.13 -1.49
C GLN A 172 7.08 16.06 -1.06
N GLU A 173 7.40 15.15 -1.97
CA GLU A 173 8.52 14.22 -1.81
C GLU A 173 9.65 14.61 -2.76
N LEU A 174 10.86 14.61 -2.22
CA LEU A 174 12.08 14.82 -2.98
C LEU A 174 12.89 13.52 -2.96
N TRP A 175 13.13 12.97 -4.14
CA TRP A 175 13.95 11.77 -4.31
C TRP A 175 15.19 12.12 -5.11
N GLY A 176 16.34 11.60 -4.67
CA GLY A 176 17.61 11.89 -5.32
C GLY A 176 18.55 10.68 -5.33
N SER A 177 19.53 10.76 -6.23
CA SER A 177 20.57 9.76 -6.43
C SER A 177 21.89 10.28 -5.85
N VAL A 178 22.23 9.85 -4.65
CA VAL A 178 23.49 10.26 -4.01
C VAL A 178 24.64 9.44 -4.58
N ASP A 179 25.67 10.12 -5.12
CA ASP A 179 26.85 9.50 -5.73
C ASP A 179 26.51 8.53 -6.90
N GLY A 180 25.41 8.75 -7.63
CA GLY A 180 24.95 7.88 -8.72
C GLY A 180 24.23 6.60 -8.29
N ALA A 181 23.94 6.44 -6.99
CA ALA A 181 23.20 5.30 -6.46
C ALA A 181 21.70 5.34 -6.86
N PRO A 182 20.95 4.22 -6.75
CA PRO A 182 19.51 4.24 -7.00
C PRO A 182 18.79 5.32 -6.19
N TYR A 183 17.78 5.95 -6.79
CA TYR A 183 17.01 7.02 -6.16
C TYR A 183 16.38 6.56 -4.84
N THR A 184 16.58 7.34 -3.79
CA THR A 184 15.99 7.16 -2.46
C THR A 184 15.27 8.43 -2.02
N LEU A 185 14.28 8.31 -1.14
CA LEU A 185 13.59 9.45 -0.56
C LEU A 185 14.58 10.28 0.28
N LEU A 186 14.83 11.51 -0.14
CA LEU A 186 15.70 12.45 0.59
C LEU A 186 14.91 13.22 1.65
N SER A 187 13.70 13.66 1.30
CA SER A 187 12.84 14.40 2.22
C SER A 187 11.37 14.36 1.85
N THR A 188 10.52 14.48 2.86
CA THR A 188 9.09 14.73 2.72
C THR A 188 8.75 16.05 3.41
N THR A 189 8.08 16.95 2.69
CA THR A 189 7.59 18.22 3.25
C THR A 189 6.08 18.25 3.17
N VAL A 190 5.41 18.22 4.32
CA VAL A 190 3.95 18.34 4.41
C VAL A 190 3.52 19.81 4.36
N ALA A 191 2.40 20.10 3.70
CA ALA A 191 1.86 21.46 3.64
C ALA A 191 1.41 21.98 5.02
N GLU A 192 1.41 23.31 5.20
CA GLU A 192 0.87 23.93 6.40
C GLU A 192 -0.66 23.72 6.48
N SER A 193 -1.19 23.62 7.71
CA SER A 193 -2.63 23.44 7.94
C SER A 193 -3.06 24.04 9.27
N ASN A 194 -4.28 24.58 9.31
CA ASN A 194 -4.93 25.03 10.55
C ASN A 194 -5.80 23.92 11.18
N CYS A 195 -5.75 22.71 10.64
CA CYS A 195 -6.45 21.55 11.20
C CYS A 195 -5.79 21.13 12.52
N LEU A 196 -6.57 21.10 13.60
CA LEU A 196 -6.10 20.76 14.94
C LEU A 196 -5.48 19.36 14.98
N TYR A 197 -6.10 18.39 14.30
CA TYR A 197 -5.60 17.02 14.21
C TYR A 197 -4.23 16.93 13.56
N HIS A 198 -3.97 17.69 12.49
CA HIS A 198 -2.64 17.73 11.85
C HIS A 198 -1.56 18.25 12.80
N THR A 199 -1.85 19.28 13.61
CA THR A 199 -0.92 19.76 14.64
C THR A 199 -0.65 18.69 15.70
N VAL A 200 -1.66 17.89 16.06
CA VAL A 200 -1.50 16.74 16.95
C VAL A 200 -0.59 15.66 16.34
N LEU A 201 -0.75 15.34 15.05
CA LEU A 201 0.12 14.38 14.36
C LEU A 201 1.57 14.87 14.31
N ASP A 202 1.79 16.14 13.99
CA ASP A 202 3.12 16.74 13.93
C ASP A 202 3.78 16.75 15.34
N ALA A 203 2.99 16.97 16.40
CA ALA A 203 3.44 16.87 17.78
C ALA A 203 3.79 15.42 18.18
N ASN A 204 2.95 14.45 17.77
CA ASN A 204 3.19 13.03 18.01
C ASN A 204 4.51 12.58 17.34
N ALA A 205 4.76 12.98 16.09
CA ALA A 205 5.96 12.60 15.35
C ALA A 205 7.24 13.10 16.04
N ALA A 206 7.25 14.36 16.50
CA ALA A 206 8.34 14.90 17.30
C ALA A 206 8.51 14.15 18.63
N PHE A 207 7.40 13.87 19.33
CA PHE A 207 7.44 13.13 20.59
C PHE A 207 8.03 11.72 20.44
N LEU A 208 7.63 10.99 19.41
CA LEU A 208 8.08 9.61 19.16
C LEU A 208 9.54 9.53 18.71
N THR A 209 10.04 10.56 18.02
CA THR A 209 11.47 10.67 17.68
C THR A 209 12.33 10.76 18.95
N GLY A 210 11.86 11.54 19.93
CA GLY A 210 12.47 11.67 21.25
C GLY A 210 13.83 12.41 21.22
N GLY A 211 14.35 12.69 22.42
CA GLY A 211 15.55 13.53 22.59
C GLY A 211 15.22 14.96 22.99
N GLU A 212 16.23 15.73 23.40
CA GLU A 212 16.02 17.05 24.03
C GLU A 212 15.36 18.05 23.06
N ASP A 213 15.89 18.18 21.84
CA ASP A 213 15.38 19.11 20.84
C ASP A 213 13.97 18.71 20.35
N GLU A 214 13.73 17.42 20.14
CA GLU A 214 12.42 16.93 19.68
C GLU A 214 11.35 16.94 20.76
N PHE A 215 11.72 16.72 22.03
CA PHE A 215 10.79 16.96 23.13
C PHE A 215 10.40 18.44 23.24
N ALA A 216 11.33 19.37 23.01
CA ALA A 216 11.01 20.79 22.97
C ALA A 216 10.09 21.14 21.78
N ALA A 217 10.32 20.53 20.61
CA ALA A 217 9.48 20.68 19.43
C ALA A 217 8.06 20.11 19.63
N ALA A 218 7.95 18.96 20.30
CA ALA A 218 6.68 18.35 20.68
C ALA A 218 5.93 19.18 21.72
N GLU A 219 6.63 19.65 22.77
CA GLU A 219 6.06 20.51 23.82
C GLU A 219 5.47 21.80 23.24
N ALA A 220 6.19 22.46 22.32
CA ALA A 220 5.70 23.64 21.63
C ALA A 220 4.40 23.34 20.85
N ARG A 221 4.38 22.28 20.04
CA ARG A 221 3.20 21.93 19.23
C ARG A 221 2.00 21.49 20.08
N TYR A 222 2.20 20.70 21.13
CA TYR A 222 1.08 20.38 22.04
C TYR A 222 0.60 21.60 22.81
N THR A 223 1.47 22.56 23.11
CA THR A 223 1.06 23.86 23.68
C THR A 223 0.17 24.63 22.69
N ASP A 224 0.49 24.60 21.39
CA ASP A 224 -0.34 25.18 20.35
C ASP A 224 -1.69 24.45 20.25
N VAL A 225 -1.71 23.11 20.23
CA VAL A 225 -2.95 22.30 20.27
C VAL A 225 -3.88 22.77 21.41
N ILE A 226 -3.32 23.03 22.59
CA ILE A 226 -4.07 23.42 23.79
C ILE A 226 -4.55 24.87 23.73
N SER A 227 -3.73 25.79 23.22
CA SER A 227 -3.89 27.24 23.45
C SER A 227 -4.16 28.09 22.22
N ASP A 228 -3.83 27.62 21.02
CA ASP A 228 -4.08 28.33 19.77
C ASP A 228 -5.56 28.23 19.40
N ASP A 229 -6.24 29.38 19.31
CA ASP A 229 -7.65 29.50 18.97
C ASP A 229 -7.89 29.62 17.46
N THR A 230 -6.82 29.64 16.65
CA THR A 230 -6.88 29.61 15.18
C THR A 230 -6.96 28.19 14.61
N LEU A 231 -6.58 27.18 15.39
CA LEU A 231 -6.73 25.77 15.03
C LEU A 231 -8.21 25.35 15.07
N ILE A 232 -8.66 24.67 14.02
CA ILE A 232 -10.05 24.27 13.82
C ILE A 232 -10.21 22.75 13.80
N ALA A 233 -11.40 22.28 14.17
CA ALA A 233 -11.81 20.90 13.89
C ALA A 233 -11.81 20.64 12.38
N CYS A 234 -11.34 19.46 11.99
CA CYS A 234 -11.18 19.06 10.60
C CYS A 234 -11.61 17.61 10.33
N GLY A 235 -11.92 16.84 11.37
CA GLY A 235 -12.63 15.57 11.26
C GLY A 235 -14.15 15.76 11.28
N THR A 236 -14.88 14.65 11.18
CA THR A 236 -16.35 14.60 11.25
C THR A 236 -16.86 14.35 12.67
N HIS A 237 -15.96 14.06 13.63
CA HIS A 237 -16.29 13.64 14.98
C HIS A 237 -16.88 14.78 15.85
N PRO A 238 -18.00 14.56 16.55
CA PRO A 238 -18.52 15.53 17.50
C PRO A 238 -17.59 15.67 18.72
N ASN A 239 -17.20 16.91 19.04
CA ASN A 239 -16.30 17.29 20.16
C ASN A 239 -14.79 17.12 19.92
N GLU A 240 -14.34 16.94 18.67
CA GLU A 240 -12.92 16.88 18.29
C GLU A 240 -12.02 17.87 19.05
N ILE A 241 -12.42 19.15 19.14
CA ILE A 241 -11.62 20.19 19.80
C ILE A 241 -11.39 19.86 21.27
N GLU A 242 -12.42 19.42 22.00
CA GLU A 242 -12.29 19.10 23.42
C GLU A 242 -11.39 17.87 23.61
N GLU A 243 -11.59 16.86 22.76
CA GLU A 243 -10.89 15.59 22.84
C GLU A 243 -9.40 15.73 22.52
N LEU A 244 -9.06 16.37 21.39
CA LEU A 244 -7.66 16.57 21.00
C LEU A 244 -6.91 17.51 21.95
N ARG A 245 -7.59 18.51 22.55
CA ARG A 245 -6.98 19.35 23.58
C ARG A 245 -6.74 18.59 24.88
N SER A 246 -7.69 17.77 25.30
CA SER A 246 -7.52 16.90 26.48
C SER A 246 -6.37 15.90 26.28
N PHE A 247 -6.24 15.34 25.07
CA PHE A 247 -5.12 14.51 24.65
C PHE A 247 -3.79 15.27 24.68
N GLY A 248 -3.75 16.51 24.17
CA GLY A 248 -2.55 17.35 24.18
C GLY A 248 -2.00 17.58 25.59
N ILE A 249 -2.86 17.83 26.59
CA ILE A 249 -2.41 17.98 27.99
C ILE A 249 -1.86 16.66 28.53
N TYR A 250 -2.52 15.54 28.24
CA TYR A 250 -2.01 14.22 28.62
C TYR A 250 -0.63 13.94 28.01
N ARG A 251 -0.41 14.28 26.74
CA ARG A 251 0.89 14.14 26.06
C ARG A 251 1.98 15.01 26.65
N LEU A 252 1.68 16.25 27.04
CA LEU A 252 2.64 17.08 27.78
C LEU A 252 3.07 16.43 29.10
N ALA A 253 2.17 15.72 29.79
CA ALA A 253 2.51 15.00 31.01
C ALA A 253 3.49 13.84 30.74
N LEU A 254 3.29 13.10 29.64
CA LEU A 254 4.22 12.05 29.20
C LEU A 254 5.59 12.63 28.83
N ILE A 255 5.64 13.72 28.06
CA ILE A 255 6.90 14.41 27.72
C ILE A 255 7.64 14.82 29.00
N SER A 256 6.94 15.44 29.95
CA SER A 256 7.52 15.85 31.23
C SER A 256 8.08 14.66 32.03
N ALA A 257 7.40 13.50 31.97
CA ALA A 257 7.89 12.28 32.60
C ALA A 257 9.20 11.78 31.94
N TYR A 258 9.26 11.77 30.61
CA TYR A 258 10.45 11.38 29.85
C TYR A 258 11.63 12.36 30.02
N GLN A 259 11.35 13.62 30.31
CA GLN A 259 12.36 14.62 30.68
C GLN A 259 12.82 14.53 32.15
N GLY A 260 12.28 13.58 32.93
CA GLY A 260 12.65 13.39 34.34
C GLY A 260 12.01 14.41 35.28
N MET A 261 10.86 14.99 34.92
CA MET A 261 10.14 16.03 35.67
C MET A 261 8.81 15.49 36.24
N PRO A 262 8.84 14.57 37.23
CA PRO A 262 7.65 13.84 37.69
C PRO A 262 6.58 14.72 38.37
N LEU A 263 6.98 15.83 38.99
CA LEU A 263 6.04 16.76 39.61
C LEU A 263 5.27 17.57 38.56
N ILE A 264 5.94 18.02 37.49
CA ILE A 264 5.30 18.72 36.38
C ILE A 264 4.33 17.77 35.66
N ALA A 265 4.74 16.53 35.42
CA ALA A 265 3.86 15.51 34.86
C ALA A 265 2.60 15.30 35.72
N SER A 266 2.74 15.28 37.04
CA SER A 266 1.60 15.16 37.96
C SER A 266 0.68 16.39 37.89
N ASP A 267 1.24 17.60 37.93
CA ASP A 267 0.49 18.86 37.85
C ASP A 267 -0.29 18.97 36.53
N LEU A 268 0.27 18.49 35.42
CA LEU A 268 -0.40 18.46 34.11
C LEU A 268 -1.63 17.56 34.11
N ILE A 269 -1.55 16.37 34.72
CA ILE A 269 -2.72 15.48 34.86
C ILE A 269 -3.77 16.06 35.82
N GLU A 270 -3.35 16.73 36.90
CA GLU A 270 -4.29 17.43 37.78
C GLU A 270 -5.00 18.59 37.05
N ASN A 271 -4.26 19.33 36.23
CA ASN A 271 -4.83 20.40 35.39
C ASN A 271 -5.76 19.85 34.31
N LEU A 272 -5.44 18.70 33.70
CA LEU A 272 -6.32 18.01 32.76
C LEU A 272 -7.68 17.69 33.39
N ALA A 273 -7.68 17.15 34.62
CA ALA A 273 -8.90 16.83 35.36
C ALA A 273 -9.75 18.07 35.70
N LEU A 274 -9.11 19.24 35.83
CA LEU A 274 -9.79 20.51 36.08
C LEU A 274 -10.34 21.14 34.79
N ALA A 275 -9.59 21.07 33.70
CA ALA A 275 -9.92 21.70 32.42
C ALA A 275 -10.97 20.89 31.63
N PHE A 276 -10.87 19.56 31.65
CA PHE A 276 -11.70 18.64 30.87
C PHE A 276 -12.27 17.51 31.76
N PRO A 277 -13.06 17.84 32.80
CA PRO A 277 -13.48 16.88 33.80
C PRO A 277 -14.36 15.78 33.21
N GLY A 278 -13.94 14.52 33.37
CA GLY A 278 -14.66 13.35 32.88
C GLY A 278 -14.48 13.04 31.39
N SER A 279 -13.65 13.82 30.67
CA SER A 279 -13.21 13.46 29.32
C SER A 279 -12.51 12.09 29.32
N LEU A 280 -12.43 11.43 28.16
CA LEU A 280 -11.74 10.15 28.04
C LEU A 280 -10.27 10.26 28.45
N TYR A 281 -9.59 11.34 28.05
CA TYR A 281 -8.18 11.55 28.40
C TYR A 281 -7.95 12.02 29.83
N ASP A 282 -8.93 12.64 30.50
CA ASP A 282 -8.88 12.77 31.97
C ASP A 282 -8.82 11.39 32.63
N GLN A 283 -9.70 10.46 32.25
CA GLN A 283 -9.70 9.10 32.81
C GLN A 283 -8.41 8.34 32.53
N VAL A 284 -7.88 8.42 31.30
CA VAL A 284 -6.56 7.87 30.94
C VAL A 284 -5.46 8.48 31.80
N GLY A 285 -5.45 9.81 31.94
CA GLY A 285 -4.49 10.54 32.76
C GLY A 285 -4.51 10.09 34.22
N GLN A 286 -5.69 9.91 34.82
CA GLN A 286 -5.81 9.43 36.21
C GLN A 286 -5.27 8.01 36.38
N VAL A 287 -5.53 7.10 35.43
CA VAL A 287 -5.00 5.73 35.45
C VAL A 287 -3.48 5.76 35.35
N TRP A 288 -2.95 6.54 34.42
CA TRP A 288 -1.51 6.71 34.23
C TRP A 288 -0.85 7.26 35.50
N LEU A 289 -1.39 8.35 36.05
CA LEU A 289 -0.83 9.03 37.23
C LEU A 289 -0.80 8.12 38.47
N ALA A 290 -1.88 7.36 38.70
CA ALA A 290 -1.97 6.46 39.84
C ALA A 290 -0.88 5.38 39.82
N ALA A 291 -0.53 4.87 38.64
CA ALA A 291 0.55 3.90 38.46
C ALA A 291 1.94 4.58 38.46
N TYR A 292 2.05 5.75 37.84
CA TYR A 292 3.30 6.50 37.74
C TYR A 292 3.82 6.96 39.12
N GLN A 293 2.95 7.47 40.00
CA GLN A 293 3.36 8.03 41.29
C GLN A 293 3.92 7.02 42.30
N GLU A 294 3.77 5.71 42.07
CA GLU A 294 4.29 4.71 43.00
C GLU A 294 5.82 4.67 43.00
N ASN A 295 6.44 4.68 41.82
CA ASN A 295 7.89 4.56 41.64
C ASN A 295 8.48 5.48 40.57
N TYR A 296 7.67 6.35 39.95
CA TYR A 296 8.02 7.16 38.77
C TYR A 296 8.46 6.31 37.58
N GLU A 297 7.81 5.15 37.40
CA GLU A 297 8.10 4.21 36.32
C GLU A 297 7.10 4.39 35.17
N ILE A 298 7.57 4.96 34.06
CA ILE A 298 6.74 5.20 32.86
C ILE A 298 6.21 3.88 32.29
N ALA A 299 7.03 2.83 32.22
CA ALA A 299 6.63 1.52 31.70
C ALA A 299 5.46 0.90 32.49
N ALA A 300 5.48 1.03 33.82
CA ALA A 300 4.39 0.55 34.67
C ALA A 300 3.11 1.38 34.47
N ALA A 301 3.25 2.68 34.28
CA ALA A 301 2.13 3.58 34.00
C ALA A 301 1.51 3.32 32.62
N CYS A 302 2.31 3.13 31.58
CA CYS A 302 1.83 2.78 30.25
C CYS A 302 1.17 1.40 30.21
N ALA A 303 1.71 0.39 30.92
CA ALA A 303 1.05 -0.91 31.02
C ALA A 303 -0.35 -0.82 31.68
N ALA A 304 -0.55 0.10 32.63
CA ALA A 304 -1.86 0.36 33.21
C ALA A 304 -2.81 1.07 32.22
N VAL A 305 -2.28 2.00 31.41
CA VAL A 305 -3.02 2.65 30.33
C VAL A 305 -3.43 1.64 29.26
N ASP A 306 -2.54 0.75 28.81
CA ASP A 306 -2.85 -0.30 27.83
C ASP A 306 -4.03 -1.16 28.30
N GLN A 307 -4.04 -1.54 29.58
CA GLN A 307 -5.14 -2.29 30.17
C GLN A 307 -6.46 -1.50 30.20
N PHE A 308 -6.38 -0.19 30.46
CA PHE A 308 -7.54 0.69 30.45
C PHE A 308 -8.09 0.88 29.03
N VAL A 309 -7.23 1.15 28.05
CA VAL A 309 -7.58 1.32 26.64
C VAL A 309 -8.22 0.05 26.09
N ALA A 310 -7.66 -1.13 26.38
CA ALA A 310 -8.26 -2.41 26.00
C ALA A 310 -9.68 -2.64 26.55
N ALA A 311 -10.01 -2.01 27.69
CA ALA A 311 -11.35 -2.06 28.28
C ALA A 311 -12.26 -0.90 27.83
N ASN A 312 -11.71 0.14 27.21
CA ASN A 312 -12.39 1.38 26.80
C ASN A 312 -11.90 1.78 25.39
N PRO A 313 -12.27 1.03 24.34
CA PRO A 313 -11.71 1.22 22.99
C PRO A 313 -11.99 2.60 22.39
N ASP A 314 -13.04 3.30 22.84
CA ASP A 314 -13.35 4.69 22.43
C ASP A 314 -12.19 5.67 22.68
N THR A 315 -11.26 5.34 23.60
CA THR A 315 -10.02 6.11 23.81
C THR A 315 -9.11 6.16 22.59
N LEU A 316 -9.16 5.12 21.73
CA LEU A 316 -8.45 5.05 20.45
C LEU A 316 -9.21 5.75 19.33
N THR A 317 -10.53 5.67 19.33
CA THR A 317 -11.39 6.31 18.32
C THR A 317 -11.09 7.81 18.22
N VAL A 318 -10.81 8.48 19.34
CA VAL A 318 -10.40 9.89 19.40
C VAL A 318 -9.17 10.23 18.52
N LEU A 319 -8.29 9.25 18.24
CA LEU A 319 -7.09 9.43 17.42
C LEU A 319 -7.20 8.77 16.04
N ALA A 320 -7.96 7.68 15.95
CA ALA A 320 -8.01 6.82 14.76
C ALA A 320 -9.16 7.15 13.80
N ASP A 321 -10.20 7.85 14.25
CA ASP A 321 -11.41 8.13 13.45
C ASP A 321 -11.26 9.37 12.55
N TYR A 322 -10.24 9.36 11.69
CA TYR A 322 -9.93 10.45 10.75
C TYR A 322 -9.74 9.94 9.32
N GLY A 323 -10.37 8.84 8.94
CA GLY A 323 -10.32 8.31 7.58
C GLY A 323 -9.00 7.61 7.21
N PHE A 324 -8.98 6.94 6.06
CA PHE A 324 -7.92 6.00 5.69
C PHE A 324 -6.59 6.66 5.30
N ALA A 325 -6.58 7.96 4.98
CA ALA A 325 -5.34 8.68 4.64
C ALA A 325 -4.57 9.15 5.88
N ASN A 326 -5.10 8.87 7.08
CA ASN A 326 -4.48 9.24 8.35
C ASN A 326 -3.91 8.02 9.09
N PRO A 327 -2.94 8.19 9.99
CA PRO A 327 -2.29 7.08 10.67
C PRO A 327 -3.27 6.23 11.49
N THR A 328 -3.10 4.91 11.46
CA THR A 328 -3.79 4.00 12.37
C THR A 328 -3.14 4.04 13.75
N PHE A 329 -3.94 3.97 14.82
CA PHE A 329 -3.45 3.93 16.20
C PHE A 329 -3.80 2.61 16.88
N THR A 330 -2.86 2.12 17.68
CA THR A 330 -3.01 0.95 18.56
C THR A 330 -3.06 1.39 20.02
N ALA A 331 -3.43 0.47 20.92
CA ALA A 331 -3.46 0.74 22.36
C ALA A 331 -2.10 1.25 22.89
N ALA A 332 -1.00 0.69 22.38
CA ALA A 332 0.35 1.09 22.77
C ALA A 332 0.69 2.53 22.34
N ASP A 333 0.03 3.05 21.30
CA ASP A 333 0.26 4.40 20.84
C ASP A 333 -0.33 5.44 21.77
N VAL A 334 -1.30 5.09 22.64
CA VAL A 334 -1.84 6.01 23.65
C VAL A 334 -0.76 6.38 24.68
N CYS A 335 0.04 5.41 25.13
CA CYS A 335 1.18 5.62 26.03
C CYS A 335 2.42 4.90 25.50
N PRO A 336 3.10 5.48 24.49
CA PRO A 336 4.20 4.82 23.82
C PRO A 336 5.43 4.77 24.72
N GLN A 337 6.12 3.63 24.70
CA GLN A 337 7.36 3.44 25.44
C GLN A 337 8.57 3.77 24.57
N LEU A 338 9.16 4.95 24.80
CA LEU A 338 10.34 5.42 24.06
C LEU A 338 11.63 4.80 24.58
N ASP A 339 12.53 4.38 23.68
CA ASP A 339 13.89 3.93 24.01
C ASP A 339 14.83 5.14 24.15
N VAL A 340 14.60 5.94 25.20
CA VAL A 340 15.41 7.13 25.52
C VAL A 340 15.95 7.05 26.93
N THR A 341 17.14 7.62 27.13
CA THR A 341 17.72 7.73 28.48
C THR A 341 17.05 8.87 29.24
N ILE A 342 16.23 8.53 30.23
CA ILE A 342 15.57 9.51 31.09
C ILE A 342 16.61 10.22 31.97
N PRO A 343 16.62 11.56 32.04
CA PRO A 343 17.46 12.31 32.98
C PRO A 343 17.19 11.93 34.45
N PRO A 344 18.13 12.21 35.38
CA PRO A 344 17.88 12.03 36.80
C PRO A 344 16.62 12.80 37.24
N LEU A 345 15.75 12.15 38.01
CA LEU A 345 14.49 12.74 38.46
C LEU A 345 14.71 14.07 39.20
N ASP A 346 14.05 15.13 38.75
CA ASP A 346 14.03 16.43 39.42
C ASP A 346 13.02 16.41 40.58
N LEU A 347 13.43 15.76 41.68
CA LEU A 347 12.68 15.71 42.93
C LEU A 347 13.25 16.73 43.93
N PRO A 348 12.39 17.44 44.69
CA PRO A 348 12.87 18.31 45.74
C PRO A 348 13.71 17.50 46.73
N THR A 349 14.97 17.90 46.87
CA THR A 349 15.91 17.27 47.80
C THR A 349 15.28 17.32 49.21
N PRO A 350 15.18 16.20 49.96
CA PRO A 350 14.62 16.24 51.30
C PRO A 350 15.43 17.22 52.15
N GLU A 351 14.77 18.27 52.65
CA GLU A 351 15.37 19.26 53.53
C GLU A 351 16.01 18.50 54.71
N PRO A 352 17.29 18.73 55.05
CA PRO A 352 17.93 18.04 56.16
C PRO A 352 17.12 18.31 57.42
N THR A 353 16.60 17.24 58.03
CA THR A 353 15.76 17.32 59.22
C THR A 353 16.48 18.16 60.27
N PRO A 354 15.89 19.26 60.79
CA PRO A 354 16.54 20.08 61.79
C PRO A 354 16.83 19.22 63.02
N VAL A 355 18.12 19.09 63.36
CA VAL A 355 18.57 18.37 64.56
C VAL A 355 17.90 19.04 65.78
N PRO A 356 17.14 18.30 66.60
CA PRO A 356 16.47 18.88 67.76
C PRO A 356 17.50 19.38 68.78
N PRO A 357 17.31 20.56 69.39
CA PRO A 357 18.23 21.06 70.41
C PRO A 357 18.19 20.18 71.67
N THR A 358 19.37 19.84 72.17
CA THR A 358 19.61 19.09 73.41
C THR A 358 18.89 19.74 74.60
N PRO A 359 18.12 18.99 75.43
CA PRO A 359 17.37 19.56 76.54
C PRO A 359 18.29 19.95 77.70
N THR A 360 18.17 21.20 78.15
CA THR A 360 18.71 21.67 79.44
C THR A 360 17.61 21.62 80.52
N PRO A 361 17.90 21.24 81.78
CA PRO A 361 16.87 20.87 82.76
C PRO A 361 16.09 22.07 83.32
N ALA A 362 14.85 21.78 83.68
CA ALA A 362 13.80 22.68 84.14
C ALA A 362 14.11 23.45 85.44
N GLU A 363 13.61 24.69 85.53
CA GLU A 363 13.28 25.35 86.80
C GLU A 363 11.95 26.11 86.68
N GLU A 364 10.92 25.45 87.21
CA GLU A 364 9.87 25.95 88.10
C GLU A 364 9.56 27.47 88.13
N ALA A 365 8.39 27.87 87.63
CA ALA A 365 7.38 28.61 88.40
C ALA A 365 6.11 28.85 87.56
N ALA A 366 4.97 28.50 88.15
CA ALA A 366 3.63 28.81 87.69
C ALA A 366 3.20 30.24 88.12
N PRO A 367 1.91 30.58 88.09
CA PRO A 367 1.11 30.97 86.93
C PRO A 367 0.52 32.38 87.13
N THR A 368 0.21 33.16 86.10
CA THR A 368 -0.80 34.23 86.26
C THR A 368 -1.33 34.82 84.95
N GLU A 369 -2.66 34.94 84.93
CA GLU A 369 -3.48 36.04 84.39
C GLU A 369 -3.76 36.19 82.89
N VAL A 370 -5.06 36.02 82.58
CA VAL A 370 -5.84 36.55 81.46
C VAL A 370 -6.13 38.04 81.74
N PRO A 371 -5.96 38.99 80.80
CA PRO A 371 -7.08 39.58 80.03
C PRO A 371 -6.70 39.99 78.57
N SER A 372 -7.60 39.97 77.57
CA SER A 372 -8.58 41.01 77.14
C SER A 372 -8.00 42.28 76.49
N GLU A 373 -8.74 42.78 75.47
CA GLU A 373 -8.68 44.06 74.73
C GLU A 373 -7.68 44.12 73.55
N GLU A 374 -8.13 44.23 72.29
CA GLU A 374 -8.79 45.34 71.56
C GLU A 374 -7.93 46.59 71.31
N ALA A 375 -8.04 47.08 70.07
CA ALA A 375 -7.73 48.44 69.56
C ALA A 375 -6.22 48.81 69.44
N THR A 376 -5.71 49.56 68.46
CA THR A 376 -6.22 50.37 67.32
C THR A 376 -5.02 50.95 66.59
N GLY A 377 -5.17 51.23 65.29
CA GLY A 377 -4.49 52.32 64.54
C GLY A 377 -3.00 52.14 64.22
N ASP A 378 -2.41 52.81 63.25
CA ASP A 378 -2.79 53.50 62.01
C ASP A 378 -1.44 54.01 61.44
N GLU A 379 -1.35 54.20 60.12
CA GLU A 379 -0.34 55.02 59.39
C GLU A 379 1.15 54.95 59.75
N VAL A 380 1.99 54.52 58.78
CA VAL A 380 3.09 55.36 58.27
C VAL A 380 3.25 55.17 56.75
N THR A 381 3.09 56.31 56.09
CA THR A 381 3.46 56.78 54.75
C THR A 381 4.72 56.18 54.09
N SER A 382 4.68 56.00 52.76
CA SER A 382 5.87 56.13 51.92
C SER A 382 5.60 57.15 50.80
N ASP A 383 6.51 58.12 50.70
CA ASP A 383 6.47 59.29 49.84
C ASP A 383 6.84 58.97 48.38
N GLU A 384 6.32 59.84 47.50
CA GLU A 384 6.62 60.11 46.09
C GLU A 384 8.14 60.21 45.79
N ALA A 385 8.67 60.14 44.56
CA ALA A 385 8.19 60.77 43.33
C ALA A 385 8.97 60.29 42.07
N ALA A 386 8.26 60.35 40.92
CA ALA A 386 8.60 60.83 39.55
C ALA A 386 10.10 60.96 39.12
N SER A 387 10.51 60.83 37.85
CA SER A 387 9.89 61.16 36.55
C SER A 387 10.79 60.69 35.38
N ASN A 388 10.16 60.43 34.22
CA ASN A 388 10.58 60.39 32.80
C ASN A 388 11.96 60.99 32.38
N ASP A 389 12.60 60.47 31.32
CA ASP A 389 12.34 60.85 29.90
C ASP A 389 13.36 60.26 28.86
N VAL A 390 12.83 59.59 27.83
CA VAL A 390 13.06 59.67 26.35
C VAL A 390 14.48 59.82 25.74
N THR A 391 14.84 58.93 24.80
CA THR A 391 15.06 59.19 23.33
C THR A 391 15.80 58.07 22.60
N ALA A 392 15.46 57.92 21.31
CA ALA A 392 16.07 57.07 20.29
C ALA A 392 16.85 57.89 19.23
N ASP A 393 17.75 57.17 18.54
CA ASP A 393 18.08 57.18 17.10
C ASP A 393 19.20 58.06 16.46
N ALA A 394 19.87 57.37 15.50
CA ALA A 394 20.63 57.72 14.28
C ALA A 394 22.06 58.33 14.29
N ALA A 395 23.01 57.62 13.63
CA ALA A 395 23.68 57.98 12.35
C ALA A 395 25.20 57.60 12.22
N ASP A 396 25.48 56.72 11.23
CA ASP A 396 26.45 56.80 10.11
C ASP A 396 27.99 56.96 10.29
N ALA A 397 28.76 56.10 9.59
CA ALA A 397 29.81 56.43 8.58
C ALA A 397 30.92 55.34 8.42
N THR A 398 31.13 54.89 7.18
CA THR A 398 32.29 54.12 6.62
C THR A 398 33.57 55.00 6.51
N PRO A 399 34.83 54.52 6.21
CA PRO A 399 35.23 54.02 4.85
C PRO A 399 36.48 53.07 4.71
N ASP A 400 36.65 52.58 3.47
CA ASP A 400 37.90 52.43 2.66
C ASP A 400 38.70 51.09 2.57
N ASP A 401 38.49 50.40 1.44
CA ASP A 401 39.39 50.17 0.27
C ASP A 401 40.90 49.84 0.46
N SER A 402 41.37 48.73 -0.15
CA SER A 402 42.36 48.72 -1.27
C SER A 402 43.17 47.41 -1.49
N ALA A 403 43.21 47.01 -2.77
CA ALA A 403 44.36 46.55 -3.59
C ALA A 403 44.88 45.08 -3.63
N THR A 404 44.47 44.38 -4.70
CA THR A 404 45.26 43.76 -5.82
C THR A 404 46.61 43.04 -5.58
N THR A 405 46.82 41.86 -6.22
CA THR A 405 47.90 41.62 -7.21
C THR A 405 47.80 40.26 -7.95
N ASP A 406 48.19 40.29 -9.24
CA ASP A 406 48.53 39.22 -10.19
C ASP A 406 49.44 38.10 -9.64
N ASP A 407 49.40 36.88 -10.20
CA ASP A 407 50.32 36.43 -11.27
C ASP A 407 50.24 34.91 -11.55
N SER A 408 50.57 34.55 -12.80
CA SER A 408 50.68 33.23 -13.41
C SER A 408 51.77 32.32 -12.78
N ALA A 409 51.66 30.99 -12.97
CA ALA A 409 52.59 30.18 -13.81
C ALA A 409 52.71 28.69 -13.39
N THR A 410 52.35 27.81 -14.34
CA THR A 410 53.05 26.60 -14.83
C THR A 410 53.76 25.61 -13.89
N ALA A 411 53.40 24.31 -14.01
CA ALA A 411 54.27 23.16 -14.36
C ALA A 411 53.39 21.90 -14.40
N ASP A 412 53.12 21.29 -15.56
CA ASP A 412 53.95 20.28 -16.24
C ASP A 412 54.30 19.09 -15.33
N THR A 413 53.58 17.97 -15.50
CA THR A 413 54.20 16.64 -15.53
C THR A 413 53.35 15.69 -16.36
N THR A 414 53.99 15.24 -17.43
CA THR A 414 53.60 14.15 -18.32
C THR A 414 54.01 12.81 -17.70
N ALA A 415 53.09 11.85 -17.68
CA ALA A 415 53.37 10.40 -17.59
C ALA A 415 52.12 9.69 -18.15
N ASP A 416 52.10 9.46 -19.46
CA ASP A 416 52.51 8.21 -20.13
C ASP A 416 51.41 7.15 -20.03
N ALA A 417 50.61 7.12 -21.10
CA ALA A 417 49.57 6.17 -21.36
C ALA A 417 50.19 4.78 -21.55
N THR A 418 49.81 3.84 -20.69
CA THR A 418 49.90 2.42 -21.00
C THR A 418 48.51 1.95 -21.38
N VAL A 419 48.42 1.47 -22.61
CA VAL A 419 47.29 0.79 -23.23
C VAL A 419 46.87 -0.37 -22.33
N ALA A 420 45.65 -0.32 -21.81
CA ALA A 420 44.94 -1.51 -21.33
C ALA A 420 44.22 -2.11 -22.53
N GLU A 421 44.50 -3.39 -22.76
CA GLU A 421 43.82 -4.22 -23.75
C GLU A 421 42.35 -4.43 -23.35
N GLU A 422 41.56 -4.69 -24.39
CA GLU A 422 40.15 -5.07 -24.37
C GLU A 422 39.81 -6.02 -23.21
N SER A 423 38.79 -5.69 -22.43
CA SER A 423 38.15 -6.57 -21.45
C SER A 423 36.90 -7.21 -22.05
N ASP A 424 36.98 -8.54 -22.11
CA ASP A 424 35.93 -9.53 -22.40
C ASP A 424 34.61 -9.29 -21.64
N GLU A 425 33.55 -9.86 -22.22
CA GLU A 425 32.22 -10.13 -21.64
C GLU A 425 32.27 -10.45 -20.14
N SER A 426 31.28 -9.94 -19.40
CA SER A 426 31.05 -10.20 -17.97
C SER A 426 30.90 -11.71 -17.70
N ALA A 427 32.01 -12.40 -17.46
CA ALA A 427 32.02 -13.82 -17.16
C ALA A 427 31.48 -14.05 -15.74
N VAL A 428 30.43 -14.88 -15.61
CA VAL A 428 29.93 -15.33 -14.30
C VAL A 428 31.08 -16.00 -13.55
N ALA A 429 31.42 -15.47 -12.37
CA ALA A 429 32.48 -16.02 -11.54
C ALA A 429 32.11 -17.42 -11.05
N VAL A 430 33.01 -18.39 -11.23
CA VAL A 430 32.84 -19.81 -10.83
C VAL A 430 33.85 -20.21 -9.77
N ASP A 431 33.46 -21.18 -8.93
CA ASP A 431 34.29 -21.78 -7.90
C ASP A 431 35.26 -22.86 -8.46
N ASP A 432 36.04 -23.47 -7.57
CA ASP A 432 37.02 -24.51 -7.93
C ASP A 432 36.37 -25.80 -8.50
N GLU A 433 35.05 -25.98 -8.31
CA GLU A 433 34.27 -27.11 -8.85
C GLU A 433 33.53 -26.74 -10.15
N GLY A 434 33.64 -25.49 -10.61
CA GLY A 434 33.00 -24.99 -11.83
C GLY A 434 31.53 -24.60 -11.65
N LEU A 435 31.07 -24.47 -10.41
CA LEU A 435 29.75 -23.92 -10.09
C LEU A 435 29.85 -22.39 -9.94
N PRO A 436 28.86 -21.62 -10.40
CA PRO A 436 28.86 -20.18 -10.21
C PRO A 436 28.80 -19.80 -8.73
N LEU A 437 29.39 -18.66 -8.38
CA LEU A 437 29.19 -18.03 -7.08
C LEU A 437 27.72 -17.65 -6.89
N CYS A 438 27.29 -17.59 -5.63
CA CYS A 438 25.91 -17.27 -5.27
C CYS A 438 25.55 -15.84 -5.72
N PRO A 439 24.53 -15.66 -6.57
CA PRO A 439 24.05 -14.34 -6.93
C PRO A 439 23.47 -13.59 -5.73
N GLU A 440 23.78 -12.30 -5.64
CA GLU A 440 23.24 -11.40 -4.59
C GLU A 440 21.83 -10.87 -4.93
N THR A 441 21.43 -10.93 -6.20
CA THR A 441 20.12 -10.49 -6.68
C THR A 441 19.41 -11.61 -7.44
N LEU A 442 18.07 -11.55 -7.47
CA LEU A 442 17.24 -12.52 -8.21
C LEU A 442 17.54 -12.52 -9.72
N ALA A 443 17.79 -11.34 -10.30
CA ALA A 443 18.17 -11.21 -11.69
C ALA A 443 19.44 -12.01 -12.01
N GLY A 444 20.41 -12.05 -11.09
CA GLY A 444 21.65 -12.82 -11.28
C GLY A 444 21.43 -14.34 -11.35
N TYR A 445 20.35 -14.88 -10.78
CA TYR A 445 20.03 -16.30 -10.91
C TYR A 445 19.67 -16.69 -12.35
N SER A 446 19.14 -15.76 -13.15
CA SER A 446 18.81 -16.04 -14.56
C SER A 446 20.03 -16.44 -15.40
N ALA A 447 21.20 -15.84 -15.11
CA ALA A 447 22.45 -16.13 -15.79
C ALA A 447 23.22 -17.29 -15.15
N ALA A 448 23.14 -17.47 -13.83
CA ALA A 448 23.88 -18.50 -13.11
C ALA A 448 23.30 -19.91 -13.33
N LEU A 449 21.98 -20.06 -13.36
CA LEU A 449 21.31 -21.36 -13.35
C LEU A 449 21.62 -22.25 -14.57
N PRO A 450 21.72 -21.73 -15.81
CA PRO A 450 22.18 -22.54 -16.95
C PRO A 450 23.57 -23.16 -16.74
N ILE A 451 24.48 -22.45 -16.08
CA ILE A 451 25.83 -22.95 -15.75
C ILE A 451 25.73 -24.07 -14.72
N VAL A 452 24.93 -23.87 -13.65
CA VAL A 452 24.68 -24.90 -12.61
C VAL A 452 24.11 -26.16 -13.24
N LEU A 453 23.07 -26.03 -14.08
CA LEU A 453 22.41 -27.15 -14.76
C LEU A 453 23.38 -27.94 -15.65
N THR A 454 24.21 -27.22 -16.41
CA THR A 454 25.19 -27.82 -17.32
C THR A 454 26.30 -28.53 -16.53
N THR A 455 26.86 -27.88 -15.50
CA THR A 455 27.91 -28.45 -14.63
C THR A 455 27.39 -29.66 -13.85
N ALA A 456 26.15 -29.61 -13.37
CA ALA A 456 25.49 -30.71 -12.68
C ALA A 456 25.04 -31.84 -13.63
N ALA A 457 25.11 -31.64 -14.96
CA ALA A 457 24.50 -32.52 -15.96
C ALA A 457 23.02 -32.84 -15.64
N GLY A 458 22.30 -31.85 -15.12
CA GLY A 458 20.91 -31.99 -14.67
C GLY A 458 20.70 -32.86 -13.43
N ASP A 459 21.73 -33.16 -12.62
CA ASP A 459 21.56 -33.88 -11.34
C ASP A 459 20.79 -33.00 -10.34
N PRO A 460 19.54 -33.36 -9.96
CA PRO A 460 18.73 -32.50 -9.12
C PRO A 460 19.31 -32.24 -7.73
N LEU A 461 20.08 -33.20 -7.20
CA LEU A 461 20.66 -33.08 -5.86
C LEU A 461 21.77 -32.03 -5.83
N ILE A 462 22.58 -31.94 -6.88
CA ILE A 462 23.65 -30.94 -6.98
C ILE A 462 23.03 -29.55 -7.09
N VAL A 463 22.02 -29.39 -7.95
CA VAL A 463 21.32 -28.12 -8.18
C VAL A 463 20.63 -27.64 -6.89
N GLU A 464 19.88 -28.51 -6.21
CA GLU A 464 19.21 -28.17 -4.95
C GLU A 464 20.22 -27.82 -3.84
N THR A 465 21.33 -28.57 -3.76
CA THR A 465 22.39 -28.28 -2.78
C THR A 465 23.01 -26.91 -3.02
N TRP A 466 23.23 -26.52 -4.28
CA TRP A 466 23.75 -25.21 -4.64
C TRP A 466 22.77 -24.09 -4.27
N LEU A 467 21.49 -24.20 -4.64
CA LEU A 467 20.45 -23.22 -4.27
C LEU A 467 20.34 -23.01 -2.76
N ARG A 468 20.37 -24.09 -1.98
CA ARG A 468 20.35 -24.04 -0.51
C ARG A 468 21.62 -23.40 0.04
N SER A 469 22.78 -23.68 -0.55
CA SER A 469 24.04 -23.04 -0.14
C SER A 469 24.06 -21.53 -0.40
N CYS A 470 23.33 -21.09 -1.42
CA CYS A 470 23.15 -19.68 -1.76
C CYS A 470 21.98 -19.01 -1.03
N ASN A 471 21.34 -19.72 -0.10
CA ASN A 471 20.16 -19.25 0.63
C ASN A 471 18.98 -18.83 -0.28
N ALA A 472 18.95 -19.33 -1.51
CA ALA A 472 17.86 -19.08 -2.49
C ALA A 472 16.73 -20.13 -2.40
N MET A 473 16.91 -21.14 -1.56
CA MET A 473 15.94 -22.19 -1.28
C MET A 473 16.20 -22.76 0.11
N ASP A 474 15.13 -23.07 0.84
CA ASP A 474 15.19 -23.87 2.05
C ASP A 474 13.97 -24.81 2.13
N ASP A 475 13.58 -25.24 3.33
CA ASP A 475 12.44 -26.15 3.50
C ASP A 475 11.09 -25.42 3.48
N SER A 476 11.09 -24.10 3.68
CA SER A 476 9.91 -23.22 3.69
C SER A 476 9.73 -22.45 2.39
N ARG A 477 10.82 -22.03 1.75
CA ARG A 477 10.78 -21.16 0.56
C ARG A 477 11.66 -21.64 -0.58
N GLY A 478 11.31 -21.17 -1.76
CA GLY A 478 11.97 -21.48 -3.02
C GLY A 478 11.69 -22.90 -3.51
N SER A 479 11.88 -23.15 -4.80
CA SER A 479 11.56 -24.44 -5.41
C SER A 479 12.36 -24.70 -6.68
N PHE A 480 12.54 -25.98 -6.99
CA PHE A 480 13.18 -26.43 -8.22
C PHE A 480 12.57 -27.76 -8.69
N ARG A 481 12.31 -27.88 -10.00
CA ARG A 481 11.85 -29.13 -10.64
C ARG A 481 12.47 -29.30 -12.02
N LEU A 482 12.71 -30.56 -12.39
CA LEU A 482 12.99 -30.98 -13.76
C LEU A 482 11.85 -31.82 -14.31
N VAL A 483 11.30 -31.44 -15.46
CA VAL A 483 10.16 -32.08 -16.12
C VAL A 483 10.10 -31.65 -17.58
N ASP A 484 9.63 -32.50 -18.49
CA ASP A 484 9.40 -32.16 -19.90
C ASP A 484 8.08 -31.38 -20.02
N LEU A 485 8.17 -30.07 -20.23
CA LEU A 485 7.04 -29.13 -20.27
C LEU A 485 6.54 -28.91 -21.71
N ASN A 486 7.44 -28.96 -22.68
CA ASN A 486 7.11 -28.70 -24.09
C ASN A 486 6.84 -29.99 -24.91
N GLY A 487 7.06 -31.17 -24.32
CA GLY A 487 6.78 -32.48 -24.92
C GLY A 487 7.83 -32.95 -25.93
N ASP A 488 9.03 -32.38 -25.92
CA ASP A 488 10.11 -32.73 -26.86
C ASP A 488 10.95 -33.94 -26.42
N GLY A 489 10.73 -34.43 -25.19
CA GLY A 489 11.44 -35.56 -24.59
C GLY A 489 12.76 -35.20 -23.91
N VAL A 490 13.11 -33.92 -23.83
CA VAL A 490 14.21 -33.36 -23.04
C VAL A 490 13.64 -32.80 -21.73
N GLY A 491 14.43 -32.84 -20.65
CA GLY A 491 13.98 -32.28 -19.37
C GLY A 491 14.13 -30.77 -19.36
N ASP A 492 13.05 -30.07 -19.05
CA ASP A 492 13.02 -28.63 -18.81
C ASP A 492 13.19 -28.35 -17.31
N ALA A 493 13.53 -27.12 -16.95
CA ALA A 493 13.79 -26.73 -15.58
C ALA A 493 12.93 -25.55 -15.15
N ILE A 494 12.31 -25.67 -13.97
CA ILE A 494 11.60 -24.58 -13.31
C ILE A 494 12.31 -24.26 -12.00
N PHE A 495 12.63 -22.99 -11.81
CA PHE A 495 13.22 -22.47 -10.59
C PHE A 495 12.38 -21.35 -10.01
N LEU A 496 12.20 -21.40 -8.70
CA LEU A 496 11.65 -20.34 -7.90
C LEU A 496 12.73 -19.97 -6.87
N PRO A 497 13.83 -19.29 -7.24
CA PRO A 497 14.76 -18.82 -6.23
C PRO A 497 14.06 -17.75 -5.40
N THR A 498 14.17 -17.85 -4.09
CA THR A 498 13.61 -16.88 -3.15
C THR A 498 14.74 -16.41 -2.25
N ILE A 499 14.97 -15.11 -2.16
CA ILE A 499 15.91 -14.47 -1.23
C ILE A 499 15.12 -13.73 -0.14
N VAL A 500 15.78 -13.34 0.94
CA VAL A 500 15.18 -12.53 2.02
C VAL A 500 15.93 -11.21 2.08
N SER A 501 15.19 -10.11 2.08
CA SER A 501 15.72 -8.75 2.13
C SER A 501 14.70 -7.80 2.75
N ASP A 502 15.15 -6.66 3.26
CA ASP A 502 14.26 -5.64 3.84
C ASP A 502 13.28 -5.03 2.80
N LEU A 503 13.55 -5.22 1.50
CA LEU A 503 12.72 -4.78 0.38
C LEU A 503 11.77 -5.88 -0.16
N GLY A 504 11.76 -7.06 0.46
CA GLY A 504 10.96 -8.17 -0.05
C GLY A 504 9.49 -8.02 0.29
N PHE A 505 8.63 -8.28 -0.70
CA PHE A 505 7.19 -8.13 -0.55
C PHE A 505 6.51 -9.35 0.06
N GLY A 506 7.20 -10.47 0.27
CA GLY A 506 6.66 -11.68 0.89
C GLY A 506 6.83 -11.68 2.40
N ARG A 507 6.36 -12.76 3.03
CA ARG A 507 6.48 -12.94 4.48
C ARG A 507 7.94 -12.83 4.93
N ASP A 508 8.16 -12.13 6.03
CA ASP A 508 9.50 -11.89 6.60
C ASP A 508 10.52 -11.25 5.63
N GLY A 509 10.04 -10.50 4.62
CA GLY A 509 10.90 -9.87 3.61
C GLY A 509 11.35 -10.82 2.49
N ALA A 510 10.63 -11.92 2.28
CA ALA A 510 10.92 -12.84 1.17
C ALA A 510 10.61 -12.20 -0.19
N GLN A 511 11.44 -12.46 -1.19
CA GLN A 511 11.18 -12.07 -2.57
C GLN A 511 11.75 -13.15 -3.48
N GLY A 512 10.98 -13.56 -4.50
CA GLY A 512 11.45 -14.55 -5.46
C GLY A 512 11.27 -14.14 -6.91
N ALA A 513 11.72 -15.04 -7.79
CA ALA A 513 11.50 -15.00 -9.22
C ALA A 513 10.93 -16.33 -9.69
N VAL A 514 10.32 -16.38 -10.88
CA VAL A 514 9.93 -17.64 -11.55
C VAL A 514 10.74 -17.73 -12.83
N LEU A 515 11.59 -18.74 -12.95
CA LEU A 515 12.48 -18.90 -14.10
C LEU A 515 12.20 -20.26 -14.74
N ILE A 516 11.79 -20.24 -16.01
CA ILE A 516 11.47 -21.44 -16.77
C ILE A 516 12.48 -21.57 -17.92
N TYR A 517 13.21 -22.68 -17.94
CA TYR A 517 14.19 -23.01 -18.97
C TYR A 517 13.77 -24.23 -19.74
N HIS A 518 13.92 -24.20 -21.06
CA HIS A 518 13.81 -25.40 -21.89
C HIS A 518 15.16 -26.06 -22.11
N GLY A 519 15.18 -27.38 -21.97
CA GLY A 519 16.37 -28.18 -22.23
C GLY A 519 16.53 -28.43 -23.73
N ASN A 520 17.74 -28.24 -24.25
CA ASN A 520 18.06 -28.45 -25.65
C ASN A 520 18.69 -29.83 -25.88
N ALA A 521 18.61 -30.33 -27.11
CA ALA A 521 19.16 -31.64 -27.49
C ALA A 521 20.70 -31.76 -27.36
N ASP A 522 21.41 -30.63 -27.28
CA ASP A 522 22.85 -30.55 -27.03
C ASP A 522 23.20 -30.54 -25.53
N GLY A 523 22.20 -30.48 -24.65
CA GLY A 523 22.35 -30.46 -23.20
C GLY A 523 22.42 -29.05 -22.60
N GLU A 524 22.30 -28.00 -23.41
CA GLU A 524 22.17 -26.62 -22.92
C GLU A 524 20.74 -26.32 -22.47
N TYR A 525 20.56 -25.21 -21.75
CA TYR A 525 19.25 -24.76 -21.28
C TYR A 525 19.02 -23.30 -21.72
N THR A 526 17.84 -23.01 -22.24
CA THR A 526 17.45 -21.67 -22.71
C THR A 526 16.33 -21.14 -21.84
N LEU A 527 16.50 -19.93 -21.29
CA LEU A 527 15.43 -19.24 -20.56
C LEU A 527 14.31 -18.88 -21.54
N VAL A 528 13.10 -19.36 -21.27
CA VAL A 528 11.93 -19.16 -22.14
C VAL A 528 10.81 -18.37 -21.47
N ALA A 529 10.80 -18.30 -20.14
CA ALA A 529 9.92 -17.40 -19.41
C ALA A 529 10.54 -16.94 -18.08
N ASN A 530 10.33 -15.67 -17.77
CA ASN A 530 10.66 -15.02 -16.51
C ASN A 530 9.55 -14.01 -16.18
N PRO A 531 8.35 -14.46 -15.79
CA PRO A 531 7.27 -13.54 -15.44
C PRO A 531 7.69 -12.71 -14.22
N GLU A 532 7.38 -11.42 -14.30
CA GLU A 532 7.61 -10.50 -13.19
C GLU A 532 6.62 -10.80 -12.06
N ILE A 533 7.13 -10.87 -10.84
CA ILE A 533 6.35 -11.17 -9.64
C ILE A 533 6.84 -10.33 -8.45
N TYR A 534 5.92 -10.02 -7.55
CA TYR A 534 6.19 -9.29 -6.32
C TYR A 534 5.75 -10.14 -5.14
N GLY A 535 6.71 -10.56 -4.30
CA GLY A 535 6.46 -11.43 -3.16
C GLY A 535 7.16 -12.79 -3.24
N GLU A 536 6.71 -13.71 -2.41
CA GLU A 536 7.26 -15.07 -2.30
C GLU A 536 6.53 -16.03 -3.25
N PRO A 537 7.20 -16.57 -4.29
CA PRO A 537 6.62 -17.59 -5.12
C PRO A 537 6.76 -18.98 -4.48
N ARG A 538 5.71 -19.79 -4.59
CA ARG A 538 5.72 -21.20 -4.20
C ARG A 538 5.13 -22.07 -5.29
N LEU A 539 5.88 -23.09 -5.71
CA LEU A 539 5.40 -24.03 -6.71
C LEU A 539 4.30 -24.91 -6.09
N LEU A 540 3.10 -24.86 -6.67
CA LEU A 540 1.96 -25.66 -6.20
C LEU A 540 2.02 -27.04 -6.83
N THR A 541 2.04 -27.10 -8.17
CA THR A 541 2.04 -28.37 -8.91
C THR A 541 2.47 -28.18 -10.36
N ILE A 542 2.90 -29.28 -10.98
CA ILE A 542 3.10 -29.41 -12.42
C ILE A 542 2.43 -30.72 -12.84
N ASP A 543 1.32 -30.63 -13.56
CA ASP A 543 0.51 -31.77 -13.99
C ASP A 543 -0.41 -31.34 -15.14
N ASP A 544 -1.12 -32.26 -15.78
CA ASP A 544 -2.19 -31.97 -16.74
C ASP A 544 -3.45 -31.51 -15.97
N LEU A 545 -3.43 -30.27 -15.46
CA LEU A 545 -4.43 -29.75 -14.52
C LEU A 545 -5.79 -29.61 -15.18
N ASN A 546 -5.82 -29.19 -16.45
CA ASN A 546 -7.05 -29.00 -17.22
C ASN A 546 -7.48 -30.26 -18.03
N ASN A 547 -6.70 -31.35 -17.99
CA ASN A 547 -6.93 -32.62 -18.69
C ASN A 547 -7.02 -32.49 -20.23
N ASP A 548 -6.19 -31.62 -20.82
CA ASP A 548 -6.00 -31.47 -22.26
C ASP A 548 -4.82 -32.28 -22.83
N ARG A 549 -4.02 -32.91 -21.95
CA ARG A 549 -2.78 -33.69 -22.20
C ARG A 549 -1.52 -32.87 -22.40
N VAL A 550 -1.55 -31.59 -22.07
CA VAL A 550 -0.38 -30.72 -21.98
C VAL A 550 -0.12 -30.44 -20.49
N PRO A 551 1.12 -30.56 -20.00
CA PRO A 551 1.43 -30.18 -18.63
C PRO A 551 1.19 -28.69 -18.40
N ASP A 552 0.45 -28.37 -17.35
CA ASP A 552 0.30 -27.03 -16.81
C ASP A 552 1.26 -26.83 -15.63
N ILE A 553 1.69 -25.59 -15.43
CA ILE A 553 2.52 -25.17 -14.29
C ILE A 553 1.67 -24.24 -13.44
N ALA A 554 1.55 -24.54 -12.15
CA ALA A 554 0.86 -23.68 -11.20
C ALA A 554 1.78 -23.29 -10.04
N TRP A 555 1.80 -21.99 -9.72
CA TRP A 555 2.48 -21.46 -8.54
C TRP A 555 1.60 -20.41 -7.87
N SER A 556 1.83 -20.22 -6.57
CA SER A 556 1.28 -19.10 -5.82
C SER A 556 2.33 -18.02 -5.62
N ILE A 557 1.91 -16.78 -5.41
CA ILE A 557 2.72 -15.64 -5.02
C ILE A 557 2.10 -15.08 -3.75
N GLU A 558 2.83 -15.06 -2.64
CA GLU A 558 2.38 -14.42 -1.40
C GLU A 558 3.04 -13.04 -1.28
N GLY A 559 2.21 -11.98 -1.34
CA GLY A 559 2.61 -10.60 -1.12
C GLY A 559 1.99 -10.07 0.18
N CYS A 560 2.77 -9.40 1.02
CA CYS A 560 2.43 -9.00 2.37
C CYS A 560 2.67 -7.50 2.55
N SER A 561 1.69 -6.85 3.17
CA SER A 561 1.79 -5.49 3.69
C SER A 561 1.36 -5.48 5.17
N SER A 562 0.18 -4.97 5.50
CA SER A 562 -0.46 -5.13 6.81
C SER A 562 -0.99 -6.54 7.04
N PHE A 563 -1.25 -7.27 5.95
CA PHE A 563 -1.60 -8.68 5.88
C PHE A 563 -1.09 -9.26 4.56
N CYS A 564 -1.07 -10.58 4.44
CA CYS A 564 -0.64 -11.28 3.24
C CYS A 564 -1.83 -11.58 2.31
N VAL A 565 -1.62 -11.42 1.01
CA VAL A 565 -2.51 -11.86 -0.07
C VAL A 565 -1.77 -12.87 -0.90
N LEU A 566 -2.40 -14.03 -1.10
CA LEU A 566 -1.91 -15.08 -1.97
C LEU A 566 -2.61 -14.98 -3.33
N GLU A 567 -1.85 -14.92 -4.41
CA GLU A 567 -2.33 -15.00 -5.79
C GLU A 567 -1.89 -16.33 -6.42
N VAL A 568 -2.72 -16.94 -7.27
CA VAL A 568 -2.35 -18.14 -8.02
C VAL A 568 -2.26 -17.86 -9.51
N GLN A 569 -1.16 -18.30 -10.10
CA GLN A 569 -0.90 -18.27 -11.53
C GLN A 569 -0.87 -19.69 -12.09
N VAL A 570 -1.45 -19.87 -13.27
CA VAL A 570 -1.44 -21.13 -14.03
C VAL A 570 -1.09 -20.82 -15.46
N VAL A 571 -0.05 -21.48 -15.98
CA VAL A 571 0.40 -21.33 -17.37
C VAL A 571 0.54 -22.69 -18.04
N THR A 572 0.36 -22.70 -19.35
CA THR A 572 0.60 -23.89 -20.19
C THR A 572 1.50 -23.52 -21.36
N TRP A 573 2.27 -24.49 -21.84
CA TRP A 573 3.06 -24.31 -23.05
C TRP A 573 2.18 -24.48 -24.30
N ALA A 574 1.94 -23.39 -25.02
CA ALA A 574 1.13 -23.39 -26.22
C ALA A 574 1.69 -22.42 -27.26
N ALA A 575 1.73 -22.87 -28.53
CA ALA A 575 2.18 -22.05 -29.65
C ALA A 575 3.56 -21.40 -29.46
N ASP A 576 4.52 -22.18 -28.95
CA ASP A 576 5.91 -21.79 -28.72
C ASP A 576 6.09 -20.68 -27.64
N THR A 577 5.11 -20.52 -26.74
CA THR A 577 5.20 -19.62 -25.59
C THR A 577 4.39 -20.14 -24.39
N TYR A 578 4.60 -19.59 -23.20
CA TYR A 578 3.76 -19.85 -22.04
C TYR A 578 2.56 -18.89 -22.04
N THR A 579 1.36 -19.44 -22.00
CA THR A 579 0.11 -18.67 -21.94
C THR A 579 -0.61 -18.92 -20.63
N THR A 580 -1.10 -17.87 -19.99
CA THR A 580 -1.93 -17.97 -18.78
C THR A 580 -3.22 -18.72 -19.09
N THR A 581 -3.51 -19.74 -18.28
CA THR A 581 -4.70 -20.60 -18.39
C THR A 581 -5.60 -20.46 -17.16
N ILE A 582 -5.47 -19.37 -16.41
CA ILE A 582 -6.38 -18.94 -15.33
C ILE A 582 -6.84 -17.51 -15.60
N VAL A 583 -8.11 -17.21 -15.33
CA VAL A 583 -8.61 -15.83 -15.44
C VAL A 583 -8.14 -15.01 -14.23
N PRO A 584 -8.00 -13.68 -14.33
CA PRO A 584 -7.61 -12.83 -13.21
C PRO A 584 -8.53 -12.99 -11.98
N GLY A 585 -7.99 -12.71 -10.79
CA GLY A 585 -8.75 -12.68 -9.54
C GLY A 585 -8.70 -13.96 -8.69
N ALA A 586 -7.79 -14.90 -9.00
CA ALA A 586 -7.52 -16.06 -8.14
C ALA A 586 -6.64 -15.65 -6.95
N THR A 587 -7.19 -14.80 -6.09
CA THR A 587 -6.52 -14.21 -4.93
C THR A 587 -7.24 -14.57 -3.64
N ILE A 588 -6.49 -14.73 -2.54
CA ILE A 588 -7.07 -14.96 -1.23
C ILE A 588 -6.21 -14.35 -0.12
N THR A 589 -6.85 -13.60 0.77
CA THR A 589 -6.20 -12.98 1.92
C THR A 589 -5.90 -14.00 3.01
N GLU A 590 -4.68 -13.99 3.57
CA GLU A 590 -4.23 -14.86 4.66
C GLU A 590 -4.67 -16.32 4.46
N GLY A 591 -4.44 -16.82 3.25
CA GLY A 591 -4.98 -18.09 2.79
C GLY A 591 -3.95 -19.04 2.20
N GLU A 592 -4.46 -20.20 1.80
CA GLU A 592 -3.70 -21.27 1.17
C GLU A 592 -4.35 -21.64 -0.17
N ALA A 593 -3.53 -22.17 -1.08
CA ALA A 593 -3.94 -22.65 -2.39
C ALA A 593 -3.49 -24.09 -2.60
N ASP A 594 -4.42 -24.95 -3.02
CA ASP A 594 -4.14 -26.35 -3.32
C ASP A 594 -4.86 -26.80 -4.58
N PHE A 595 -4.24 -27.73 -5.31
CA PHE A 595 -4.90 -28.46 -6.39
C PHE A 595 -5.34 -29.84 -5.90
N GLU A 596 -6.60 -30.19 -6.18
CA GLU A 596 -7.14 -31.51 -5.89
C GLU A 596 -7.94 -32.08 -7.07
N PRO A 597 -8.14 -33.41 -7.15
CA PRO A 597 -8.93 -34.00 -8.24
C PRO A 597 -10.36 -33.46 -8.25
N VAL A 598 -10.85 -33.07 -9.43
CA VAL A 598 -12.23 -32.61 -9.60
C VAL A 598 -13.21 -33.70 -9.11
N PRO A 599 -14.17 -33.38 -8.22
CA PRO A 599 -15.13 -34.35 -7.72
C PRO A 599 -15.96 -35.02 -8.83
N ASN A 600 -16.29 -36.30 -8.64
CA ASN A 600 -17.14 -37.03 -9.59
C ASN A 600 -18.51 -36.35 -9.74
N GLY A 601 -18.86 -35.97 -10.97
CA GLY A 601 -20.13 -35.32 -11.29
C GLY A 601 -20.07 -33.80 -11.41
N SER A 602 -18.92 -33.18 -11.16
CA SER A 602 -18.65 -31.78 -11.48
C SER A 602 -18.56 -31.55 -13.00
N LEU A 603 -18.60 -30.28 -13.41
CA LEU A 603 -18.55 -29.86 -14.81
C LEU A 603 -17.13 -29.88 -15.40
N GLY A 604 -16.12 -29.56 -14.57
CA GLY A 604 -14.72 -29.61 -14.94
C GLY A 604 -14.16 -31.04 -15.03
N ASN A 605 -12.93 -31.17 -15.53
CA ASN A 605 -12.16 -32.40 -15.51
C ASN A 605 -10.72 -32.10 -15.06
N GLY A 606 -9.96 -33.12 -14.69
CA GLY A 606 -8.58 -32.95 -14.21
C GLY A 606 -8.56 -32.58 -12.74
N GLN A 607 -7.94 -31.45 -12.42
CA GLN A 607 -7.83 -30.91 -11.07
C GLN A 607 -8.62 -29.59 -10.93
N GLN A 608 -9.03 -29.29 -9.71
CA GLN A 608 -9.60 -27.99 -9.32
C GLN A 608 -8.61 -27.28 -8.41
N LEU A 609 -8.52 -25.96 -8.55
CA LEU A 609 -7.85 -25.10 -7.59
C LEU A 609 -8.83 -24.79 -6.46
N VAL A 610 -8.38 -24.98 -5.23
CA VAL A 610 -9.09 -24.67 -4.00
C VAL A 610 -8.32 -23.59 -3.28
N LEU A 611 -8.96 -22.44 -3.05
CA LEU A 611 -8.43 -21.39 -2.19
C LEU A 611 -9.18 -21.43 -0.86
N THR A 612 -8.47 -21.43 0.26
CA THR A 612 -9.06 -21.37 1.61
C THR A 612 -8.40 -20.30 2.46
N GLY A 613 -9.17 -19.46 3.13
CA GLY A 613 -8.65 -18.30 3.87
C GLY A 613 -9.70 -17.20 3.96
N GLY A 614 -9.29 -15.96 3.68
CA GLY A 614 -10.19 -14.81 3.59
C GLY A 614 -10.39 -14.03 4.88
N VAL A 615 -9.41 -14.05 5.79
CA VAL A 615 -9.47 -13.29 7.05
C VAL A 615 -8.13 -12.62 7.31
N SER A 616 -8.01 -11.35 6.94
CA SER A 616 -6.82 -10.51 7.21
C SER A 616 -6.49 -10.33 8.69
N GLY A 617 -7.49 -10.41 9.57
CA GLY A 617 -7.36 -10.06 10.99
C GLY A 617 -7.22 -8.55 11.26
N THR A 618 -7.32 -7.70 10.22
CA THR A 618 -7.32 -6.25 10.33
C THR A 618 -8.73 -5.70 10.51
N PRO A 619 -8.91 -4.53 11.14
CA PRO A 619 -10.22 -3.85 11.20
C PRO A 619 -10.83 -3.64 9.81
N ASP A 620 -10.01 -3.22 8.84
CA ASP A 620 -10.43 -2.97 7.44
C ASP A 620 -10.74 -4.25 6.64
N GLY A 621 -10.34 -5.40 7.17
CA GLY A 621 -10.71 -6.71 6.63
C GLY A 621 -12.20 -6.99 6.71
N GLY A 622 -12.93 -6.21 7.51
CA GLY A 622 -14.36 -6.33 7.71
C GLY A 622 -14.76 -7.64 8.38
N LEU A 623 -15.73 -8.37 7.83
CA LEU A 623 -16.27 -9.55 8.50
C LEU A 623 -15.22 -10.68 8.57
N PRO A 624 -14.83 -11.15 9.77
CA PRO A 624 -13.77 -12.16 9.91
C PRO A 624 -14.34 -13.57 9.66
N VAL A 625 -14.88 -13.80 8.47
CA VAL A 625 -15.53 -15.04 8.07
C VAL A 625 -14.69 -15.73 6.99
N PRO A 626 -14.01 -16.84 7.33
CA PRO A 626 -13.26 -17.60 6.35
C PRO A 626 -14.16 -18.13 5.24
N HIS A 627 -13.59 -18.27 4.06
CA HIS A 627 -14.28 -18.83 2.90
C HIS A 627 -13.40 -19.79 2.10
N THR A 628 -14.06 -20.49 1.19
CA THR A 628 -13.45 -21.39 0.23
C THR A 628 -13.90 -21.01 -1.17
N GLU A 629 -12.96 -20.92 -2.09
CA GLU A 629 -13.21 -20.71 -3.51
C GLU A 629 -12.82 -21.96 -4.30
N ILE A 630 -13.65 -22.31 -5.28
CA ILE A 630 -13.35 -23.41 -6.20
C ILE A 630 -13.20 -22.83 -7.60
N TRP A 631 -12.07 -23.16 -8.21
CA TRP A 631 -11.69 -22.76 -9.55
C TRP A 631 -11.51 -24.00 -10.42
N GLN A 632 -12.17 -24.03 -11.58
CA GLN A 632 -12.13 -25.18 -12.49
C GLN A 632 -11.95 -24.73 -13.94
N SER A 633 -11.19 -25.53 -14.71
CA SER A 633 -11.27 -25.50 -16.17
C SER A 633 -12.48 -26.31 -16.63
N ILE A 634 -13.42 -25.65 -17.31
CA ILE A 634 -14.60 -26.27 -17.90
C ILE A 634 -14.48 -26.22 -19.42
N ASN A 635 -14.74 -27.34 -20.09
CA ASN A 635 -14.63 -27.47 -21.54
C ASN A 635 -13.26 -27.06 -22.12
N ARG A 636 -12.17 -27.24 -21.33
CA ARG A 636 -10.79 -26.81 -21.68
C ARG A 636 -10.64 -25.29 -21.84
N GLY A 637 -11.54 -24.51 -21.24
CA GLY A 637 -11.32 -23.09 -21.05
C GLY A 637 -10.28 -22.83 -19.95
N PRO A 638 -9.93 -21.56 -19.70
CA PRO A 638 -9.12 -21.22 -18.55
C PRO A 638 -9.82 -21.62 -17.24
N PHE A 639 -9.03 -21.84 -16.19
CA PHE A 639 -9.50 -21.91 -14.82
C PHE A 639 -10.24 -20.63 -14.48
N GLN A 640 -11.46 -20.77 -13.98
CA GLN A 640 -12.26 -19.67 -13.49
C GLN A 640 -13.02 -20.07 -12.24
N ARG A 641 -13.36 -19.08 -11.42
CA ARG A 641 -14.13 -19.28 -10.20
C ARG A 641 -15.52 -19.81 -10.54
N ILE A 642 -15.87 -20.95 -9.95
CA ILE A 642 -17.19 -21.57 -10.14
C ILE A 642 -18.03 -21.55 -8.86
N SER A 643 -17.41 -21.39 -7.70
CA SER A 643 -18.13 -21.24 -6.43
C SER A 643 -17.31 -20.52 -5.38
N TRP A 644 -18.02 -19.83 -4.51
CA TRP A 644 -17.54 -19.25 -3.26
C TRP A 644 -18.40 -19.80 -2.13
N THR A 645 -17.81 -20.14 -0.99
CA THR A 645 -18.57 -20.65 0.17
C THR A 645 -17.97 -20.18 1.47
N TYR A 646 -18.75 -19.49 2.29
CA TYR A 646 -18.33 -19.09 3.63
C TYR A 646 -18.46 -20.23 4.65
N ASP A 647 -17.55 -20.28 5.63
CA ASP A 647 -17.65 -21.23 6.74
C ASP A 647 -18.87 -20.94 7.61
N ARG A 648 -19.91 -21.77 7.42
CA ARG A 648 -21.19 -21.66 8.12
C ARG A 648 -21.13 -22.02 9.61
N SER A 649 -19.98 -22.48 10.10
CA SER A 649 -19.76 -22.70 11.53
C SER A 649 -19.46 -21.41 12.30
N VAL A 650 -19.06 -20.35 11.60
CA VAL A 650 -18.81 -19.01 12.15
C VAL A 650 -20.15 -18.27 12.30
N ALA A 651 -20.40 -17.64 13.46
CA ALA A 651 -21.70 -17.08 13.79
C ALA A 651 -22.07 -15.89 12.89
N GLU A 652 -21.06 -15.11 12.52
CA GLU A 652 -21.08 -13.92 11.67
C GLU A 652 -21.36 -14.29 10.21
N SER A 653 -21.12 -15.54 9.81
CA SER A 653 -21.36 -16.01 8.43
C SER A 653 -22.84 -15.99 8.03
N ASN A 654 -23.78 -16.01 8.98
CA ASN A 654 -25.20 -16.18 8.71
C ASN A 654 -25.94 -14.84 8.57
N CYS A 655 -25.49 -14.03 7.61
CA CYS A 655 -26.09 -12.76 7.24
C CYS A 655 -26.38 -12.71 5.72
N LEU A 656 -27.20 -11.75 5.28
CA LEU A 656 -27.74 -11.70 3.92
C LEU A 656 -26.67 -11.36 2.86
N GLY A 657 -25.88 -10.31 3.07
CA GLY A 657 -24.78 -9.90 2.20
C GLY A 657 -23.81 -11.03 1.85
N LEU A 658 -23.36 -11.82 2.82
CA LEU A 658 -22.50 -12.99 2.55
C LEU A 658 -23.21 -14.10 1.76
N ARG A 659 -24.55 -14.17 1.77
CA ARG A 659 -25.31 -15.05 0.85
C ARG A 659 -25.32 -14.49 -0.57
N LEU A 660 -25.31 -13.16 -0.72
CA LEU A 660 -25.26 -12.52 -2.01
C LEU A 660 -23.92 -12.71 -2.70
N VAL A 661 -22.81 -12.60 -1.98
CA VAL A 661 -21.48 -12.89 -2.54
C VAL A 661 -21.43 -14.30 -3.16
N GLU A 662 -21.95 -15.31 -2.47
CA GLU A 662 -22.03 -16.67 -3.02
C GLU A 662 -22.91 -16.75 -4.27
N ALA A 663 -24.05 -16.04 -4.27
CA ALA A 663 -24.98 -16.00 -5.39
C ALA A 663 -24.42 -15.25 -6.61
N ASP A 664 -23.73 -14.12 -6.38
CA ASP A 664 -23.08 -13.30 -7.40
C ASP A 664 -21.93 -14.07 -8.07
N VAL A 665 -21.11 -14.78 -7.30
CA VAL A 665 -20.07 -15.66 -7.86
C VAL A 665 -20.68 -16.76 -8.73
N ALA A 666 -21.78 -17.38 -8.28
CA ALA A 666 -22.49 -18.36 -9.09
C ALA A 666 -23.11 -17.74 -10.37
N LEU A 667 -23.56 -16.49 -10.31
CA LEU A 667 -24.09 -15.76 -11.46
C LEU A 667 -22.98 -15.43 -12.46
N GLN A 668 -21.81 -14.97 -11.99
CA GLN A 668 -20.62 -14.73 -12.83
C GLN A 668 -20.18 -16.01 -13.55
N ALA A 669 -20.28 -17.16 -12.88
CA ALA A 669 -19.96 -18.47 -13.47
C ALA A 669 -21.04 -19.02 -14.44
N SER A 670 -22.18 -18.33 -14.61
CA SER A 670 -23.35 -18.85 -15.33
C SER A 670 -23.09 -19.24 -16.79
N ALA A 671 -22.09 -18.63 -17.44
CA ALA A 671 -21.68 -18.99 -18.80
C ALA A 671 -21.22 -20.46 -18.91
N VAL A 672 -20.73 -21.06 -17.82
CA VAL A 672 -20.26 -22.44 -17.78
C VAL A 672 -21.07 -23.36 -16.87
N VAL A 673 -21.65 -22.85 -15.79
CA VAL A 673 -22.46 -23.65 -14.85
C VAL A 673 -23.97 -23.51 -15.03
N GLY A 674 -24.40 -22.60 -15.91
CA GLY A 674 -25.81 -22.24 -16.08
C GLY A 674 -26.32 -21.32 -14.97
N TYR A 675 -27.55 -20.84 -15.12
CA TYR A 675 -28.17 -19.90 -14.17
C TYR A 675 -28.82 -20.56 -12.95
N GLU A 676 -29.06 -21.87 -12.97
CA GLU A 676 -29.77 -22.59 -11.91
C GLU A 676 -29.11 -22.45 -10.52
N PRO A 677 -27.77 -22.60 -10.37
CA PRO A 677 -27.12 -22.40 -9.07
C PRO A 677 -27.31 -20.98 -8.51
N ALA A 678 -27.17 -19.95 -9.35
CA ALA A 678 -27.38 -18.57 -8.94
C ALA A 678 -28.83 -18.31 -8.53
N ILE A 679 -29.80 -18.82 -9.31
CA ILE A 679 -31.23 -18.72 -9.01
C ILE A 679 -31.56 -19.34 -7.65
N GLU A 680 -31.01 -20.52 -7.34
CA GLU A 680 -31.21 -21.18 -6.05
C GLU A 680 -30.62 -20.35 -4.91
N LEU A 681 -29.40 -19.83 -5.07
CA LEU A 681 -28.72 -19.04 -4.05
C LEU A 681 -29.43 -17.71 -3.79
N TYR A 682 -29.80 -16.93 -4.81
CA TYR A 682 -30.57 -15.70 -4.61
C TYR A 682 -31.97 -15.97 -4.02
N THR A 683 -32.61 -17.07 -4.41
CA THR A 683 -33.89 -17.44 -3.78
C THR A 683 -33.71 -17.70 -2.28
N SER A 684 -32.60 -18.32 -1.89
CA SER A 684 -32.28 -18.59 -0.49
C SER A 684 -31.83 -17.34 0.29
N SER A 685 -31.24 -16.35 -0.37
CA SER A 685 -30.77 -15.11 0.28
C SER A 685 -31.93 -14.18 0.68
N ILE A 686 -33.13 -14.36 0.11
CA ILE A 686 -34.34 -13.60 0.48
C ILE A 686 -35.07 -14.26 1.69
N ASP A 687 -34.42 -15.17 2.41
CA ASP A 687 -34.97 -15.76 3.64
C ASP A 687 -35.14 -14.69 4.73
N PRO A 688 -36.36 -14.48 5.28
CA PRO A 688 -36.62 -13.45 6.29
C PRO A 688 -35.95 -13.72 7.65
N THR A 689 -35.29 -14.86 7.82
CA THR A 689 -34.53 -15.20 9.03
C THR A 689 -33.07 -14.75 8.97
N LEU A 690 -32.58 -14.34 7.80
CA LEU A 690 -31.25 -13.76 7.64
C LEU A 690 -31.18 -12.38 8.27
N LYS A 691 -29.99 -12.03 8.74
CA LYS A 691 -29.70 -10.74 9.37
C LYS A 691 -28.89 -9.85 8.44
N ALA A 692 -28.91 -8.55 8.73
CA ALA A 692 -27.98 -7.57 8.21
C ALA A 692 -26.51 -8.00 8.47
N CYS A 693 -25.60 -7.59 7.60
CA CYS A 693 -24.18 -7.93 7.63
C CYS A 693 -23.29 -6.76 8.07
N SER A 694 -23.78 -5.51 8.00
CA SER A 694 -22.93 -4.33 8.05
C SER A 694 -22.27 -4.15 9.41
N ILE A 695 -21.08 -3.55 9.32
CA ILE A 695 -20.26 -3.08 10.43
C ILE A 695 -20.22 -1.53 10.52
N TYR A 696 -20.85 -0.82 9.58
CA TYR A 696 -20.87 0.66 9.50
C TYR A 696 -22.25 1.27 9.20
N GLU A 697 -22.49 2.41 9.86
CA GLU A 697 -23.43 3.55 9.62
C GLU A 697 -24.88 3.34 9.12
N MET A 698 -25.36 2.12 8.89
CA MET A 698 -26.73 1.84 8.45
C MET A 698 -27.54 1.08 9.50
N THR A 699 -28.85 1.35 9.58
CA THR A 699 -29.71 0.52 10.43
C THR A 699 -29.89 -0.86 9.82
N ALA A 700 -29.98 -1.89 10.66
CA ALA A 700 -30.18 -3.27 10.21
C ALA A 700 -31.46 -3.45 9.37
N GLU A 701 -32.48 -2.59 9.54
CA GLU A 701 -33.72 -2.63 8.76
C GLU A 701 -33.49 -2.09 7.34
N ASP A 702 -32.80 -0.96 7.22
CA ASP A 702 -32.50 -0.33 5.93
C ASP A 702 -31.53 -1.20 5.11
N GLU A 703 -30.48 -1.75 5.75
CA GLU A 703 -29.55 -2.67 5.08
C GLU A 703 -30.27 -3.91 4.55
N LEU A 704 -31.11 -4.54 5.38
CA LEU A 704 -31.87 -5.71 4.95
C LEU A 704 -32.78 -5.37 3.77
N MET A 705 -33.40 -4.19 3.76
CA MET A 705 -34.25 -3.75 2.67
C MET A 705 -33.45 -3.58 1.37
N LEU A 706 -32.31 -2.89 1.41
CA LEU A 706 -31.43 -2.69 0.25
C LEU A 706 -30.89 -4.04 -0.28
N LEU A 707 -30.37 -4.89 0.59
CA LEU A 707 -29.83 -6.18 0.19
C LEU A 707 -30.90 -7.14 -0.35
N GLN A 708 -32.10 -7.13 0.23
CA GLN A 708 -33.22 -7.88 -0.35
C GLN A 708 -33.61 -7.34 -1.73
N GLY A 709 -33.55 -6.02 -1.92
CA GLY A 709 -33.74 -5.36 -3.20
C GLY A 709 -32.73 -5.85 -4.24
N LEU A 710 -31.43 -5.78 -3.92
CA LEU A 710 -30.33 -6.26 -4.76
C LEU A 710 -30.47 -7.75 -5.10
N ALA A 711 -30.70 -8.59 -4.09
CA ALA A 711 -30.94 -10.02 -4.25
C ALA A 711 -32.06 -10.32 -5.22
N THR A 712 -33.16 -9.58 -5.09
CA THR A 712 -34.36 -9.76 -5.91
C THR A 712 -34.14 -9.25 -7.33
N PHE A 713 -33.44 -8.13 -7.49
CA PHE A 713 -33.04 -7.60 -8.79
C PHE A 713 -32.17 -8.61 -9.56
N ARG A 714 -31.12 -9.13 -8.94
CA ARG A 714 -30.27 -10.17 -9.54
C ARG A 714 -31.02 -11.45 -9.86
N LEU A 715 -31.94 -11.87 -8.99
CA LEU A 715 -32.79 -13.04 -9.24
C LEU A 715 -33.69 -12.82 -10.47
N ILE A 716 -34.23 -11.62 -10.67
CA ILE A 716 -34.99 -11.24 -11.87
C ILE A 716 -34.10 -11.38 -13.11
N GLN A 717 -32.87 -10.86 -13.06
CA GLN A 717 -31.91 -10.98 -14.17
C GLN A 717 -31.61 -12.44 -14.48
N ALA A 718 -31.24 -13.25 -13.47
CA ALA A 718 -30.90 -14.65 -13.64
C ALA A 718 -32.08 -15.47 -14.23
N GLN A 719 -33.31 -15.24 -13.77
CA GLN A 719 -34.51 -15.88 -14.31
C GLN A 719 -34.77 -15.48 -15.77
N ALA A 720 -34.69 -14.19 -16.08
CA ALA A 720 -34.91 -13.68 -17.42
C ALA A 720 -33.87 -14.24 -18.41
N LEU A 721 -32.58 -14.21 -18.03
CA LEU A 721 -31.46 -14.73 -18.80
C LEU A 721 -31.51 -16.26 -18.97
N SER A 722 -32.06 -16.98 -17.99
CA SER A 722 -32.35 -18.41 -18.13
C SER A 722 -33.51 -18.72 -19.10
N GLY A 723 -34.25 -17.69 -19.53
CA GLY A 723 -35.38 -17.78 -20.44
C GLY A 723 -36.76 -17.82 -19.77
N ASP A 724 -36.84 -17.73 -18.43
CA ASP A 724 -38.11 -17.70 -17.68
C ASP A 724 -38.54 -16.27 -17.32
N ILE A 725 -38.92 -15.52 -18.35
CA ILE A 725 -39.47 -14.16 -18.20
C ILE A 725 -40.74 -14.14 -17.33
N ALA A 726 -41.52 -15.23 -17.30
CA ALA A 726 -42.73 -15.29 -16.50
C ALA A 726 -42.41 -15.37 -14.99
N ALA A 727 -41.37 -16.13 -14.62
CA ALA A 727 -40.84 -16.15 -13.27
C ALA A 727 -40.27 -14.77 -12.90
N ALA A 728 -39.45 -14.16 -13.76
CA ALA A 728 -38.90 -12.83 -13.57
C ALA A 728 -40.00 -11.78 -13.25
N LYS A 729 -41.10 -11.76 -14.02
CA LYS A 729 -42.26 -10.89 -13.75
C LYS A 729 -42.94 -11.15 -12.41
N THR A 730 -43.04 -12.42 -12.02
CA THR A 730 -43.68 -12.81 -10.75
C THR A 730 -42.84 -12.33 -9.55
N ILE A 731 -41.52 -12.40 -9.69
CA ILE A 731 -40.56 -11.91 -8.69
C ILE A 731 -40.62 -10.38 -8.62
N LEU A 732 -40.61 -9.67 -9.75
CA LEU A 732 -40.79 -8.21 -9.80
C LEU A 732 -42.09 -7.76 -9.10
N GLN A 733 -43.21 -8.45 -9.35
CA GLN A 733 -44.48 -8.13 -8.67
C GLN A 733 -44.40 -8.32 -7.15
N SER A 734 -43.60 -9.28 -6.69
CA SER A 734 -43.40 -9.53 -5.26
C SER A 734 -42.49 -8.46 -4.65
N LEU A 735 -41.44 -8.02 -5.37
CA LEU A 735 -40.59 -6.88 -4.99
C LEU A 735 -41.42 -5.61 -4.85
N GLN A 736 -42.20 -5.25 -5.88
CA GLN A 736 -43.08 -4.06 -5.86
C GLN A 736 -44.18 -4.13 -4.80
N GLN A 737 -44.58 -5.32 -4.33
CA GLN A 737 -45.53 -5.47 -3.23
C GLN A 737 -44.87 -5.31 -1.86
N GLY A 738 -43.63 -5.80 -1.71
CA GLY A 738 -42.88 -5.72 -0.46
C GLY A 738 -42.19 -4.37 -0.24
N GLN A 739 -41.69 -3.77 -1.33
CA GLN A 739 -40.89 -2.55 -1.35
C GLN A 739 -41.35 -1.62 -2.50
N PRO A 740 -42.60 -1.12 -2.50
CA PRO A 740 -43.18 -0.38 -3.63
C PRO A 740 -42.42 0.88 -4.03
N ASP A 741 -41.73 1.51 -3.07
CA ASP A 741 -41.05 2.79 -3.23
C ASP A 741 -39.51 2.65 -3.20
N SER A 742 -38.95 1.44 -3.29
CA SER A 742 -37.49 1.25 -3.31
C SER A 742 -36.91 1.45 -4.71
N ASP A 743 -35.69 1.96 -4.78
CA ASP A 743 -34.98 2.15 -6.06
C ASP A 743 -34.75 0.81 -6.76
N PHE A 744 -34.54 -0.27 -6.01
CA PHE A 744 -34.48 -1.63 -6.58
C PHE A 744 -35.77 -2.06 -7.29
N SER A 745 -36.96 -1.59 -6.85
CA SER A 745 -38.21 -1.82 -7.59
C SER A 745 -38.22 -1.09 -8.94
N VAL A 746 -37.67 0.13 -8.99
CA VAL A 746 -37.63 0.97 -10.19
C VAL A 746 -36.62 0.43 -11.21
N VAL A 747 -35.39 0.14 -10.77
CA VAL A 747 -34.34 -0.42 -11.65
C VAL A 747 -34.74 -1.80 -12.16
N ALA A 748 -35.36 -2.65 -11.33
CA ALA A 748 -35.82 -3.97 -11.76
C ALA A 748 -36.93 -3.91 -12.82
N GLU A 749 -37.90 -2.99 -12.66
CA GLU A 749 -38.95 -2.77 -13.67
C GLU A 749 -38.36 -2.24 -14.98
N THR A 750 -37.44 -1.28 -14.88
CA THR A 750 -36.78 -0.65 -16.04
C THR A 750 -35.94 -1.67 -16.80
N TRP A 751 -35.08 -2.42 -16.11
CA TRP A 751 -34.26 -3.46 -16.72
C TRP A 751 -35.10 -4.53 -17.41
N LEU A 752 -36.10 -5.09 -16.70
CA LEU A 752 -36.91 -6.18 -17.24
C LEU A 752 -37.73 -5.73 -18.45
N THR A 753 -38.24 -4.49 -18.42
CA THR A 753 -38.95 -3.91 -19.57
C THR A 753 -38.03 -3.75 -20.77
N SER A 754 -36.80 -3.27 -20.56
CA SER A 754 -35.79 -3.13 -21.62
C SER A 754 -35.42 -4.49 -22.22
N TYR A 755 -35.04 -5.44 -21.35
CA TYR A 755 -34.65 -6.80 -21.75
C TYR A 755 -35.77 -7.54 -22.49
N GLU A 756 -37.04 -7.35 -22.11
CA GLU A 756 -38.17 -7.97 -22.81
C GLU A 756 -38.38 -7.47 -24.24
N ASN A 757 -38.01 -6.22 -24.52
CA ASN A 757 -38.18 -5.65 -25.85
C ASN A 757 -37.13 -6.17 -26.82
N ASP A 758 -35.87 -6.22 -26.37
CA ASP A 758 -34.73 -6.39 -27.26
C ASP A 758 -33.94 -7.70 -27.01
N GLY A 759 -34.13 -8.34 -25.85
CA GLY A 759 -33.37 -9.53 -25.44
C GLY A 759 -31.90 -9.24 -25.13
N ASP A 760 -31.56 -7.96 -24.99
CA ASP A 760 -30.20 -7.45 -24.83
C ASP A 760 -29.97 -6.99 -23.39
N ALA A 761 -29.21 -7.79 -22.64
CA ALA A 761 -28.90 -7.50 -21.24
C ALA A 761 -27.92 -6.33 -21.10
N ALA A 762 -27.00 -6.16 -22.05
CA ALA A 762 -26.04 -5.07 -22.04
C ALA A 762 -26.77 -3.74 -22.23
N ALA A 763 -27.65 -3.64 -23.23
CA ALA A 763 -28.47 -2.44 -23.44
C ALA A 763 -29.41 -2.15 -22.24
N ALA A 764 -29.94 -3.19 -21.60
CA ALA A 764 -30.76 -3.03 -20.40
C ALA A 764 -29.96 -2.54 -19.18
N CYS A 765 -28.69 -2.93 -19.04
CA CYS A 765 -27.80 -2.47 -17.98
C CYS A 765 -27.27 -1.07 -18.23
N GLU A 766 -26.88 -0.75 -19.47
CA GLU A 766 -26.44 0.58 -19.88
C GLU A 766 -27.48 1.65 -19.53
N ALA A 767 -28.76 1.35 -19.74
CA ALA A 767 -29.86 2.25 -19.41
C ALA A 767 -30.04 2.53 -17.90
N LEU A 768 -29.33 1.79 -17.03
CA LEU A 768 -29.38 1.94 -15.59
C LEU A 768 -28.11 2.54 -14.98
N LEU A 769 -27.02 2.69 -15.75
CA LEU A 769 -25.73 3.09 -15.19
C LEU A 769 -25.82 4.44 -14.47
N GLU A 770 -26.41 5.46 -15.11
CA GLU A 770 -26.67 6.78 -14.50
C GLU A 770 -27.47 6.66 -13.19
N THR A 771 -28.40 5.70 -13.10
CA THR A 771 -29.17 5.49 -11.85
C THR A 771 -28.29 4.90 -10.74
N PHE A 772 -27.35 4.00 -11.05
CA PHE A 772 -26.44 3.46 -10.04
C PHE A 772 -25.37 4.47 -9.63
N GLU A 773 -24.90 5.31 -10.55
CA GLU A 773 -23.96 6.41 -10.26
C GLU A 773 -24.60 7.49 -9.38
N GLU A 774 -25.86 7.87 -9.63
CA GLU A 774 -26.56 8.87 -8.84
C GLU A 774 -27.05 8.35 -7.46
N ASN A 775 -27.08 7.04 -7.24
CA ASN A 775 -27.61 6.41 -6.04
C ASN A 775 -26.61 5.40 -5.44
N GLU A 776 -25.57 5.94 -4.81
CA GLU A 776 -24.42 5.19 -4.30
C GLU A 776 -24.79 4.05 -3.33
N GLU A 777 -25.86 4.22 -2.54
CA GLU A 777 -26.35 3.19 -1.61
C GLU A 777 -26.70 1.86 -2.29
N LEU A 778 -27.00 1.86 -3.60
CA LEU A 778 -27.31 0.65 -4.36
C LEU A 778 -26.11 -0.25 -4.59
N TRP A 779 -24.89 0.29 -4.54
CA TRP A 779 -23.66 -0.47 -4.78
C TRP A 779 -22.73 -0.49 -3.57
N GLN A 780 -22.55 0.63 -2.86
CA GLN A 780 -21.69 0.72 -1.67
C GLN A 780 -22.12 -0.22 -0.52
N ILE A 781 -23.37 -0.71 -0.56
CA ILE A 781 -23.84 -1.66 0.45
C ILE A 781 -22.99 -2.94 0.53
N THR A 782 -22.31 -3.32 -0.56
CA THR A 782 -21.37 -4.45 -0.58
C THR A 782 -19.98 -4.12 -0.06
N ASP A 783 -19.59 -2.85 -0.06
CA ASP A 783 -18.26 -2.39 0.36
C ASP A 783 -18.13 -2.42 1.88
N ASN A 784 -19.26 -2.35 2.58
CA ASN A 784 -19.38 -2.44 4.03
C ASN A 784 -18.97 -3.80 4.63
N TYR A 785 -18.54 -4.76 3.81
CA TYR A 785 -18.06 -6.07 4.27
C TYR A 785 -16.53 -6.12 4.42
N GLY A 786 -15.81 -5.08 4.00
CA GLY A 786 -14.36 -4.97 4.06
C GLY A 786 -13.63 -5.73 2.95
N TYR A 787 -12.32 -5.49 2.81
CA TYR A 787 -11.54 -5.95 1.66
C TYR A 787 -11.31 -7.47 1.60
N ASN A 788 -11.70 -8.24 2.63
CA ASN A 788 -11.69 -9.70 2.57
C ASN A 788 -12.81 -10.25 1.67
N HIS A 789 -13.74 -9.41 1.23
CA HIS A 789 -14.91 -9.80 0.47
C HIS A 789 -15.02 -8.96 -0.83
N PRO A 790 -15.56 -9.53 -1.91
CA PRO A 790 -15.74 -8.79 -3.16
C PRO A 790 -16.68 -7.60 -2.96
N ALA A 791 -16.20 -6.41 -3.32
CA ALA A 791 -16.99 -5.20 -3.48
C ALA A 791 -17.58 -5.14 -4.90
N LEU A 792 -18.69 -4.41 -5.08
CA LEU A 792 -19.30 -4.17 -6.37
C LEU A 792 -19.25 -2.69 -6.72
N GLY A 793 -18.65 -2.36 -7.86
CA GLY A 793 -18.79 -1.05 -8.48
C GLY A 793 -20.19 -0.83 -9.08
N PRO A 794 -20.58 0.43 -9.38
CA PRO A 794 -21.86 0.76 -10.00
C PRO A 794 -22.11 -0.02 -11.30
N GLU A 795 -21.08 -0.22 -12.12
CA GLU A 795 -21.12 -0.98 -13.37
C GLU A 795 -21.32 -2.48 -13.15
N GLN A 796 -21.01 -2.98 -11.96
CA GLN A 796 -21.09 -4.40 -11.63
C GLN A 796 -22.46 -4.79 -11.08
N ILE A 797 -23.27 -3.85 -10.56
CA ILE A 797 -24.61 -4.13 -10.00
C ILE A 797 -25.57 -4.71 -11.02
N CYS A 798 -25.44 -4.33 -12.29
CA CYS A 798 -26.24 -4.90 -13.35
C CYS A 798 -25.48 -6.01 -14.07
N PHE A 799 -26.01 -7.24 -14.06
CA PHE A 799 -25.28 -8.37 -14.64
C PHE A 799 -25.39 -8.39 -16.17
N VAL A 800 -24.24 -8.39 -16.84
CA VAL A 800 -24.12 -8.64 -18.27
C VAL A 800 -23.38 -9.97 -18.48
N PRO A 801 -23.99 -10.97 -19.14
CA PRO A 801 -23.30 -12.22 -19.47
C PRO A 801 -22.09 -11.96 -20.36
N ALA A 802 -20.97 -12.63 -20.10
CA ALA A 802 -19.84 -12.67 -21.02
C ALA A 802 -20.29 -13.29 -22.36
N GLY A 803 -20.07 -12.55 -23.46
CA GLY A 803 -20.58 -12.86 -24.81
C GLY A 803 -19.87 -14.01 -25.54
#